data_AF-A0A7W9WBF4-F1
#
_entry.id   AF-A0A7W9WBF4-F1
#
_cell.length_a   1.000
_cell.length_b   1.000
_cell.length_c   1.000
_cell.angle_alpha   90.00
_cell.angle_beta   90.00
_cell.angle_gamma   90.00
#
_symmetry.space_group_name_H-M   'P 1'
#
loop_
_entity.id
_entity.type
_entity.pdbx_description
1 polymer ?
#
loop_
_entity_poly.entity_id
_entity_poly.type
_entity_poly.pdbx_seq_one_letter_code
_entity_poly.pdbx_strand_id
1 'polypeptide(L)'
;MNKIYCPSLTEYKRRLSREVQLGDLPMGGLNPIRVQSMTTVDTMDTLGSVEQTLRMVEAGCEYVRITAPSVKEAQNLLEIKKELRKRGCNVPLIADIHFTPNAAELAARIVEKVRVNPGNYADKKKFDVIEYTDATYAAEVERIRERFRPLVQICKQYGTAMRIGTNHGSLSDRILSRYGDTPLGMVESALEFLRLCEEENYYNVVLSMKASNTQVMVQAYRLLVQKLDEEGLQPYPLHLGVTEAGEAEDGRIKSAVGIGTLLEDGLGDTVRVSLTEAPEAEAPVARALIDRYTTRAQEAKPIAPLTDDFTSGATAGAHEFKPELISNDAALSPIDPFQYHRRVTREVLNLGGQNVPRVMADLSRLPGLEYADLRAAGHLYSAFLDKFQMNDLGADYVYSGQQPIPFMLPNGLKEVVDYSAWLDGGQRPEHYPVLTPTEYAAAGARHPELNFVFQNLASLTPAALEQLRQDATAVLILHTDNAHAMPEIRRAFFRLLHSGVTNPVLINRQYPALTPEQTQLYAATDVGGLLLDGLGDGVVLSTELLPERSKAEWLQTIDQLNQLSFGILQAARTRMSKTEYISCPSCGRTLFDLQETTAMIRKRTDHLKGVKIGIMGCIVNGPGEMADADYGYVGVGKGKIALYRGQEVIKKSVPEERAVDELIELMREDGKWVEKEVMEPVVG
;
A
#
# COMPACT_ATOMS: atom_id res chain seq x y z
N MET A 1 19.96 -15.16 -8.19
CA MET A 1 19.49 -13.83 -8.62
C MET A 1 19.88 -12.84 -7.54
N ASN A 2 20.40 -11.66 -7.89
CA ASN A 2 20.65 -10.60 -6.90
C ASN A 2 19.30 -10.20 -6.28
N LYS A 3 19.21 -10.14 -4.95
CA LYS A 3 17.97 -9.77 -4.21
C LYS A 3 18.16 -8.51 -3.39
N ILE A 4 19.21 -7.76 -3.66
CA ILE A 4 19.54 -6.54 -2.93
C ILE A 4 18.67 -5.40 -3.47
N TYR A 5 17.86 -4.81 -2.59
CA TYR A 5 17.00 -3.67 -2.91
C TYR A 5 16.94 -2.62 -1.79
N CYS A 6 17.44 -2.96 -0.60
CA CYS A 6 17.49 -2.08 0.57
C CYS A 6 18.85 -2.20 1.27
N PRO A 7 19.21 -1.24 2.13
CA PRO A 7 20.49 -1.28 2.84
C PRO A 7 20.59 -2.37 3.91
N SER A 8 19.47 -2.79 4.50
CA SER A 8 19.40 -3.86 5.50
C SER A 8 17.98 -4.43 5.58
N LEU A 9 17.86 -5.71 5.94
CA LEU A 9 16.59 -6.38 6.23
C LEU A 9 16.28 -6.51 7.73
N THR A 10 17.26 -6.17 8.58
CA THR A 10 17.24 -6.41 10.03
C THR A 10 17.52 -5.13 10.82
N GLU A 11 17.92 -4.05 10.15
CA GLU A 11 18.15 -2.74 10.76
C GLU A 11 17.47 -1.66 9.92
N TYR A 12 16.87 -0.68 10.59
CA TYR A 12 16.37 0.49 9.88
C TYR A 12 17.53 1.35 9.42
N LYS A 13 17.77 1.37 8.10
CA LYS A 13 18.77 2.22 7.46
C LYS A 13 18.22 2.81 6.19
N ARG A 14 18.12 4.14 6.15
CA ARG A 14 17.71 4.84 4.94
C ARG A 14 18.74 4.67 3.83
N ARG A 15 18.26 4.39 2.62
CA ARG A 15 19.08 4.32 1.41
C ARG A 15 19.67 5.70 1.11
N LEU A 16 20.99 5.78 1.00
CA LEU A 16 21.66 7.01 0.62
C LEU A 16 21.44 7.26 -0.87
N SER A 17 20.79 8.38 -1.19
CA SER A 17 20.55 8.83 -2.54
C SER A 17 21.38 10.06 -2.89
N ARG A 18 21.46 10.41 -4.17
CA ARG A 18 22.01 11.69 -4.61
C ARG A 18 21.14 12.84 -4.09
N GLU A 19 21.78 13.89 -3.62
CA GLU A 19 21.08 15.13 -3.30
C GLU A 19 20.62 15.85 -4.58
N VAL A 20 19.36 16.29 -4.61
CA VAL A 20 18.76 17.04 -5.70
C VAL A 20 18.20 18.35 -5.16
N GLN A 21 18.68 19.46 -5.72
CA GLN A 21 18.29 20.82 -5.32
C GLN A 21 16.92 21.21 -5.90
N LEU A 22 16.01 21.68 -5.05
CA LEU A 22 14.72 22.25 -5.44
C LEU A 22 14.52 23.59 -4.72
N GLY A 23 14.84 24.70 -5.38
CA GLY A 23 14.86 26.01 -4.71
C GLY A 23 15.84 25.98 -3.54
N ASP A 24 15.40 26.38 -2.35
CA ASP A 24 16.22 26.37 -1.12
C ASP A 24 16.01 25.11 -0.26
N LEU A 25 15.19 24.15 -0.73
CA LEU A 25 14.81 22.98 0.03
C LEU A 25 15.21 21.71 -0.73
N PRO A 26 16.41 21.15 -0.50
CA PRO A 26 16.88 19.95 -1.19
C PRO A 26 16.19 18.67 -0.67
N MET A 27 16.21 17.64 -1.51
CA MET A 27 15.82 16.26 -1.15
C MET A 27 16.94 15.27 -1.49
N GLY A 28 16.86 14.07 -0.93
CA GLY A 28 17.89 13.04 -1.11
C GLY A 28 19.12 13.27 -0.23
N GLY A 29 20.12 12.40 -0.36
CA GLY A 29 21.30 12.43 0.52
C GLY A 29 20.91 12.24 1.98
N LEU A 30 21.37 13.13 2.85
CA LEU A 30 21.05 13.14 4.29
C LEU A 30 19.89 14.07 4.64
N ASN A 31 19.25 14.72 3.66
CA ASN A 31 18.11 15.62 3.90
C ASN A 31 16.88 14.86 4.39
N PRO A 32 16.04 15.42 5.26
CA PRO A 32 14.78 14.81 5.68
C PRO A 32 13.90 14.37 4.50
N ILE A 33 13.08 13.34 4.70
CA ILE A 33 12.08 12.93 3.71
C ILE A 33 11.04 14.06 3.60
N ARG A 34 10.82 14.54 2.38
CA ARG A 34 10.02 15.75 2.13
C ARG A 34 8.55 15.43 1.84
N VAL A 35 7.64 16.22 2.39
CA VAL A 35 6.19 16.08 2.12
C VAL A 35 5.78 16.88 0.88
N GLN A 36 5.06 16.25 -0.05
CA GLN A 36 4.47 16.93 -1.21
C GLN A 36 2.96 16.73 -1.27
N SER A 37 2.27 17.68 -1.87
CA SER A 37 0.86 17.58 -2.26
C SER A 37 0.66 18.24 -3.64
N MET A 38 -0.55 18.16 -4.19
CA MET A 38 -0.88 18.70 -5.51
C MET A 38 -2.13 19.57 -5.47
N THR A 39 -2.12 20.70 -6.17
CA THR A 39 -3.32 21.54 -6.30
C THR A 39 -4.41 20.85 -7.12
N THR A 40 -5.65 21.12 -6.74
CA THR A 40 -6.86 20.67 -7.45
C THR A 40 -7.54 21.81 -8.22
N VAL A 41 -7.21 23.06 -7.90
CA VAL A 41 -7.71 24.25 -8.61
C VAL A 41 -7.16 24.30 -10.05
N ASP A 42 -7.98 24.79 -10.98
CA ASP A 42 -7.55 25.08 -12.35
C ASP A 42 -6.38 26.07 -12.31
N THR A 43 -5.29 25.72 -12.97
CA THR A 43 -4.07 26.52 -13.01
C THR A 43 -4.27 27.87 -13.70
N MET A 44 -5.32 28.05 -14.49
CA MET A 44 -5.69 29.36 -15.04
C MET A 44 -6.38 30.27 -14.02
N ASP A 45 -6.91 29.73 -12.92
CA ASP A 45 -7.32 30.52 -11.76
C ASP A 45 -6.09 30.80 -10.87
N THR A 46 -5.37 31.87 -11.22
CA THR A 46 -4.14 32.28 -10.53
C THR A 46 -4.37 32.49 -9.04
N LEU A 47 -5.42 33.23 -8.65
CA LEU A 47 -5.65 33.54 -7.23
C LEU A 47 -6.10 32.29 -6.47
N GLY A 48 -7.01 31.48 -7.03
CA GLY A 48 -7.42 30.23 -6.41
C GLY A 48 -6.26 29.25 -6.23
N SER A 49 -5.37 29.15 -7.21
CA SER A 49 -4.14 28.34 -7.11
C SER A 49 -3.19 28.85 -6.02
N VAL A 50 -3.05 30.17 -5.88
CA VAL A 50 -2.25 30.81 -4.81
C VAL A 50 -2.86 30.52 -3.43
N GLU A 51 -4.15 30.74 -3.23
CA GLU A 51 -4.80 30.51 -1.94
C GLU A 51 -4.76 29.03 -1.52
N GLN A 52 -5.00 28.11 -2.45
CA GLN A 52 -4.88 26.68 -2.17
C GLN A 52 -3.43 26.29 -1.84
N THR A 53 -2.45 26.83 -2.57
CA THR A 53 -1.03 26.61 -2.26
C THR A 53 -0.68 27.07 -0.86
N LEU A 54 -1.16 28.24 -0.42
CA LEU A 54 -0.91 28.76 0.92
C LEU A 54 -1.51 27.84 2.00
N ARG A 55 -2.76 27.38 1.82
CA ARG A 55 -3.41 26.42 2.75
C ARG A 55 -2.66 25.08 2.81
N MET A 56 -2.18 24.57 1.69
CA MET A 56 -1.37 23.34 1.65
C MET A 56 -0.05 23.51 2.42
N VAL A 57 0.62 24.65 2.27
CA VAL A 57 1.86 24.97 3.01
C VAL A 57 1.57 25.09 4.51
N GLU A 58 0.48 25.73 4.90
CA GLU A 58 0.03 25.81 6.30
C GLU A 58 -0.23 24.41 6.89
N ALA A 59 -0.77 23.49 6.10
CA ALA A 59 -0.95 22.08 6.48
C ALA A 59 0.36 21.24 6.51
N GLY A 60 1.52 21.84 6.22
CA GLY A 60 2.83 21.19 6.32
C GLY A 60 3.39 20.65 5.00
N CYS A 61 2.85 21.08 3.85
CA CYS A 61 3.36 20.73 2.53
C CYS A 61 4.67 21.48 2.22
N GLU A 62 5.74 20.74 1.91
CA GLU A 62 7.07 21.30 1.62
C GLU A 62 7.31 21.55 0.13
N TYR A 63 6.62 20.80 -0.75
CA TYR A 63 6.68 20.98 -2.20
C TYR A 63 5.29 20.92 -2.82
N VAL A 64 4.94 21.92 -3.64
CA VAL A 64 3.60 22.02 -4.21
C VAL A 64 3.62 21.74 -5.71
N ARG A 65 2.85 20.73 -6.11
CA ARG A 65 2.70 20.35 -7.51
C ARG A 65 1.47 21.01 -8.13
N ILE A 66 1.63 21.58 -9.33
CA ILE A 66 0.58 22.28 -10.08
C ILE A 66 0.51 21.69 -11.49
N THR A 67 -0.71 21.38 -11.95
CA THR A 67 -0.97 20.84 -13.30
C THR A 67 -0.66 21.87 -14.38
N ALA A 68 0.10 21.52 -15.42
CA ALA A 68 0.36 22.42 -16.55
C ALA A 68 0.16 21.70 -17.90
N PRO A 69 -1.10 21.53 -18.37
CA PRO A 69 -1.41 20.75 -19.55
C PRO A 69 -0.88 21.33 -20.85
N SER A 70 -0.93 22.66 -20.99
CA SER A 70 -0.55 23.37 -22.20
C SER A 70 0.43 24.50 -21.90
N VAL A 71 0.87 25.17 -22.97
CA VAL A 71 1.77 26.32 -22.87
C VAL A 71 1.13 27.46 -22.08
N LYS A 72 -0.20 27.62 -22.14
CA LYS A 72 -0.89 28.70 -21.42
C LYS A 72 -0.78 28.53 -19.91
N GLU A 73 -1.08 27.33 -19.39
CA GLU A 73 -0.95 27.06 -17.96
C GLU A 73 0.52 27.11 -17.54
N ALA A 74 1.44 26.61 -18.38
CA ALA A 74 2.88 26.73 -18.11
C ALA A 74 3.36 28.19 -18.02
N GLN A 75 2.82 29.11 -18.83
CA GLN A 75 3.06 30.55 -18.69
C GLN A 75 2.48 31.08 -17.37
N ASN A 76 1.28 30.67 -17.01
CA ASN A 76 0.61 31.17 -15.81
C ASN A 76 1.28 30.75 -14.50
N LEU A 77 2.09 29.67 -14.50
CA LEU A 77 2.94 29.31 -13.37
C LEU A 77 3.86 30.46 -12.94
N LEU A 78 4.29 31.33 -13.87
CA LEU A 78 5.11 32.50 -13.54
C LEU A 78 4.33 33.51 -12.71
N GLU A 79 3.07 33.76 -13.04
CA GLU A 79 2.21 34.70 -12.30
C GLU A 79 1.83 34.15 -10.93
N ILE A 80 1.52 32.85 -10.84
CA ILE A 80 1.31 32.16 -9.55
C ILE A 80 2.56 32.28 -8.68
N LYS A 81 3.75 32.00 -9.25
CA LYS A 81 5.02 32.09 -8.53
C LYS A 81 5.29 33.51 -8.04
N LYS A 82 5.10 34.53 -8.88
CA LYS A 82 5.29 35.94 -8.51
C LYS A 82 4.39 36.34 -7.35
N GLU A 83 3.11 35.97 -7.41
CA GLU A 83 2.15 36.32 -6.36
C GLU A 83 2.46 35.58 -5.04
N LEU A 84 2.82 34.29 -5.08
CA LEU A 84 3.28 33.56 -3.89
C LEU A 84 4.48 34.22 -3.23
N ARG A 85 5.50 34.59 -4.03
CA ARG A 85 6.71 35.26 -3.54
C ARG A 85 6.40 36.64 -2.97
N LYS A 86 5.51 37.41 -3.61
CA LYS A 86 5.02 38.70 -3.10
C LYS A 86 4.34 38.56 -1.74
N ARG A 87 3.66 37.43 -1.50
CA ARG A 87 3.03 37.09 -0.21
C ARG A 87 3.99 36.39 0.77
N GLY A 88 5.29 36.33 0.47
CA GLY A 88 6.30 35.75 1.35
C GLY A 88 6.36 34.21 1.35
N CYS A 89 5.62 33.55 0.46
CA CYS A 89 5.66 32.09 0.33
C CYS A 89 6.76 31.66 -0.65
N ASN A 90 7.81 31.03 -0.13
CA ASN A 90 8.97 30.55 -0.90
C ASN A 90 8.90 29.06 -1.27
N VAL A 91 7.74 28.42 -1.14
CA VAL A 91 7.58 26.99 -1.45
C VAL A 91 8.05 26.68 -2.88
N PRO A 92 8.83 25.60 -3.10
CA PRO A 92 9.20 25.15 -4.44
C PRO A 92 7.98 24.63 -5.20
N LEU A 93 7.86 25.06 -6.45
CA LEU A 93 6.77 24.66 -7.34
C LEU A 93 7.22 23.53 -8.27
N ILE A 94 6.31 22.59 -8.51
CA ILE A 94 6.52 21.46 -9.41
C ILE A 94 5.48 21.50 -10.52
N ALA A 95 5.90 21.64 -11.78
CA ALA A 95 4.98 21.59 -12.92
C ALA A 95 4.70 20.13 -13.33
N ASP A 96 3.44 19.72 -13.36
CA ASP A 96 3.02 18.38 -13.74
C ASP A 96 2.54 18.32 -15.19
N ILE A 97 3.35 17.68 -16.05
CA ILE A 97 3.22 17.75 -17.51
C ILE A 97 3.23 16.34 -18.09
N HIS A 98 2.28 16.08 -18.99
CA HIS A 98 2.03 14.73 -19.53
C HIS A 98 2.35 14.61 -21.03
N PHE A 99 1.80 15.47 -21.89
CA PHE A 99 1.80 15.28 -23.35
C PHE A 99 2.49 16.37 -24.18
N THR A 100 2.84 17.51 -23.56
CA THR A 100 3.21 18.72 -24.30
C THR A 100 4.67 19.09 -24.01
N PRO A 101 5.65 18.63 -24.82
CA PRO A 101 7.07 18.97 -24.63
C PRO A 101 7.33 20.47 -24.52
N ASN A 102 6.75 21.28 -25.39
CA ASN A 102 6.91 22.74 -25.39
C ASN A 102 6.44 23.38 -24.07
N ALA A 103 5.41 22.82 -23.42
CA ALA A 103 4.96 23.30 -22.11
C ALA A 103 5.98 22.92 -21.03
N ALA A 104 6.60 21.73 -21.12
CA ALA A 104 7.66 21.31 -20.21
C ALA A 104 8.91 22.16 -20.32
N GLU A 105 9.34 22.45 -21.54
CA GLU A 105 10.49 23.30 -21.81
C GLU A 105 10.30 24.73 -21.28
N LEU A 106 9.08 25.28 -21.41
CA LEU A 106 8.75 26.58 -20.84
C LEU A 106 8.70 26.53 -19.32
N ALA A 107 7.95 25.58 -18.74
CA ALA A 107 7.81 25.44 -17.30
C ALA A 107 9.17 25.23 -16.62
N ALA A 108 10.07 24.47 -17.26
CA ALA A 108 11.43 24.23 -16.76
C ALA A 108 12.26 25.51 -16.58
N ARG A 109 11.91 26.62 -17.25
CA ARG A 109 12.57 27.93 -17.08
C ARG A 109 11.96 28.76 -15.94
N ILE A 110 10.83 28.33 -15.39
CA ILE A 110 10.00 29.10 -14.45
C ILE A 110 10.02 28.48 -13.07
N VAL A 111 9.79 27.16 -12.96
CA VAL A 111 9.61 26.44 -11.69
C VAL A 111 10.87 25.67 -11.29
N GLU A 112 10.94 25.27 -10.02
CA GLU A 112 12.09 24.56 -9.45
C GLU A 112 12.17 23.09 -9.92
N LYS A 113 11.04 22.49 -10.32
CA LYS A 113 11.00 21.12 -10.81
C LYS A 113 9.91 20.88 -11.85
N VAL A 114 10.19 20.04 -12.84
CA VAL A 114 9.19 19.51 -13.77
C VAL A 114 8.98 18.02 -13.53
N ARG A 115 7.75 17.52 -13.68
CA ARG A 115 7.49 16.08 -13.82
C ARG A 115 7.17 15.75 -15.26
N VAL A 116 7.81 14.71 -15.75
CA VAL A 116 7.49 14.03 -17.01
C VAL A 116 6.99 12.61 -16.75
N ASN A 117 6.09 12.15 -17.63
CA ASN A 117 5.65 10.76 -17.68
C ASN A 117 6.21 10.11 -18.97
N PRO A 118 7.14 9.14 -18.86
CA PRO A 118 7.72 8.45 -20.01
C PRO A 118 6.71 7.96 -21.04
N GLY A 119 5.61 7.34 -20.60
CA GLY A 119 4.67 6.67 -21.51
C GLY A 119 3.81 7.61 -22.36
N ASN A 120 3.74 8.90 -22.01
CA ASN A 120 2.89 9.88 -22.69
C ASN A 120 3.68 11.06 -23.28
N TYR A 121 4.97 11.21 -22.97
CA TYR A 121 5.75 12.39 -23.35
C TYR A 121 6.01 12.47 -24.86
N ALA A 122 6.34 11.33 -25.47
CA ALA A 122 6.77 11.24 -26.86
C ALA A 122 5.86 10.36 -27.74
N ASP A 123 4.96 9.59 -27.14
CA ASP A 123 4.10 8.66 -27.86
C ASP A 123 2.69 9.23 -28.05
N LYS A 124 2.14 9.07 -29.26
CA LYS A 124 0.70 9.23 -29.48
C LYS A 124 0.10 7.84 -29.30
N LYS A 125 -0.68 7.61 -28.23
CA LYS A 125 -1.46 6.38 -28.06
C LYS A 125 -2.37 6.20 -29.28
N LYS A 126 -1.94 5.36 -30.21
CA LYS A 126 -2.70 4.86 -31.34
C LYS A 126 -2.58 3.37 -31.18
N PHE A 127 -3.61 2.72 -30.66
CA PHE A 127 -3.69 1.29 -30.41
C PHE A 127 -3.69 0.47 -31.73
N ASP A 128 -2.77 0.78 -32.65
CA ASP A 128 -2.76 0.33 -34.05
C ASP A 128 -1.56 -0.59 -34.35
N VAL A 129 -0.60 -0.75 -33.42
CA VAL A 129 0.62 -1.58 -33.63
C VAL A 129 0.73 -2.64 -32.53
N ILE A 130 0.63 -3.91 -32.93
CA ILE A 130 0.44 -5.04 -32.01
C ILE A 130 1.78 -5.71 -31.64
N GLU A 131 2.83 -5.59 -32.47
CA GLU A 131 4.16 -6.18 -32.19
C GLU A 131 5.30 -5.27 -32.66
N TYR A 132 6.29 -5.05 -31.77
CA TYR A 132 7.51 -4.33 -32.07
C TYR A 132 8.68 -5.31 -32.25
N THR A 133 9.32 -5.30 -33.42
CA THR A 133 10.65 -5.92 -33.61
C THR A 133 11.74 -5.13 -32.87
N ASP A 134 12.90 -5.74 -32.62
CA ASP A 134 14.05 -5.06 -32.01
C ASP A 134 14.46 -3.78 -32.75
N ALA A 135 14.44 -3.81 -34.09
CA ALA A 135 14.78 -2.67 -34.93
C ALA A 135 13.76 -1.52 -34.78
N THR A 136 12.47 -1.84 -34.80
CA THR A 136 11.40 -0.84 -34.61
C THR A 136 11.37 -0.29 -33.19
N TYR A 137 11.70 -1.12 -32.20
CA TYR A 137 11.83 -0.68 -30.81
C TYR A 137 12.98 0.33 -30.66
N ALA A 138 14.16 0.01 -31.17
CA ALA A 138 15.32 0.88 -31.13
C ALA A 138 15.08 2.23 -31.84
N ALA A 139 14.38 2.20 -32.97
CA ALA A 139 14.00 3.43 -33.70
C ALA A 139 13.06 4.33 -32.87
N GLU A 140 12.07 3.75 -32.17
CA GLU A 140 11.18 4.52 -31.29
C GLU A 140 11.94 5.10 -30.09
N VAL A 141 12.86 4.32 -29.49
CA VAL A 141 13.73 4.81 -28.41
C VAL A 141 14.54 6.02 -28.87
N GLU A 142 15.13 5.99 -30.07
CA GLU A 142 15.90 7.14 -30.58
C GLU A 142 15.02 8.36 -30.84
N ARG A 143 13.81 8.18 -31.38
CA ARG A 143 12.83 9.27 -31.54
C ARG A 143 12.49 9.93 -30.20
N ILE A 144 12.33 9.14 -29.15
CA ILE A 144 12.04 9.65 -27.80
C ILE A 144 13.24 10.46 -27.30
N ARG A 145 14.45 9.94 -27.50
CA ARG A 145 15.69 10.60 -27.10
C ARG A 145 15.84 11.96 -27.78
N GLU A 146 15.61 12.04 -29.10
CA GLU A 146 15.61 13.31 -29.84
C GLU A 146 14.60 14.32 -29.29
N ARG A 147 13.40 13.86 -28.92
CA ARG A 147 12.34 14.74 -28.38
C ARG A 147 12.55 15.13 -26.92
N PHE A 148 13.22 14.30 -26.12
CA PHE A 148 13.43 14.52 -24.69
C PHE A 148 14.72 15.32 -24.40
N ARG A 149 15.75 15.18 -25.24
CA ARG A 149 17.04 15.86 -25.10
C ARG A 149 16.92 17.39 -24.92
N PRO A 150 16.07 18.14 -25.65
CA PRO A 150 15.90 19.58 -25.44
C PRO A 150 15.49 19.93 -24.00
N LEU A 151 14.57 19.16 -23.42
CA LEU A 151 14.13 19.38 -22.05
C LEU A 151 15.27 19.12 -21.04
N VAL A 152 16.04 18.04 -21.23
CA VAL A 152 17.20 17.72 -20.38
C VAL A 152 18.21 18.87 -20.41
N GLN A 153 18.52 19.40 -21.60
CA GLN A 153 19.45 20.52 -21.77
C GLN A 153 18.94 21.80 -21.09
N ILE A 154 17.65 22.11 -21.20
CA ILE A 154 17.04 23.26 -20.52
C ILE A 154 17.09 23.07 -19.01
N CYS A 155 16.69 21.90 -18.49
CA CYS A 155 16.76 21.61 -17.06
C CYS A 155 18.20 21.72 -16.54
N LYS A 156 19.19 21.24 -17.30
CA LYS A 156 20.61 21.39 -16.97
C LYS A 156 21.05 22.85 -16.95
N GLN A 157 20.65 23.64 -17.95
CA GLN A 157 20.99 25.07 -18.05
C GLN A 157 20.41 25.91 -16.91
N TYR A 158 19.16 25.63 -16.51
CA TYR A 158 18.44 26.41 -15.49
C TYR A 158 18.58 25.84 -14.08
N GLY A 159 19.25 24.68 -13.91
CA GLY A 159 19.37 23.98 -12.63
C GLY A 159 18.08 23.30 -12.16
N THR A 160 17.03 23.33 -12.97
CA THR A 160 15.71 22.78 -12.67
C THR A 160 15.78 21.28 -12.48
N ALA A 161 15.17 20.76 -11.41
CA ALA A 161 15.07 19.33 -11.17
C ALA A 161 14.01 18.67 -12.07
N MET A 162 14.14 17.37 -12.30
CA MET A 162 13.19 16.61 -13.09
C MET A 162 12.73 15.36 -12.34
N ARG A 163 11.42 15.13 -12.26
CA ARG A 163 10.88 13.81 -11.91
C ARG A 163 10.56 13.01 -13.16
N ILE A 164 11.21 11.87 -13.34
CA ILE A 164 10.81 10.85 -14.30
C ILE A 164 9.89 9.89 -13.55
N GLY A 165 8.58 9.96 -13.84
CA GLY A 165 7.58 9.24 -13.07
C GLY A 165 6.68 8.37 -13.91
N THR A 166 6.88 7.05 -13.79
CA THR A 166 6.06 6.02 -14.44
C THR A 166 4.84 5.71 -13.58
N ASN A 167 3.66 5.73 -14.21
CA ASN A 167 2.44 5.18 -13.62
C ASN A 167 2.08 3.88 -14.36
N HIS A 168 1.69 2.84 -13.62
CA HIS A 168 1.34 1.51 -14.16
C HIS A 168 0.31 1.61 -15.30
N GLY A 169 -0.76 2.38 -15.10
CA GLY A 169 -1.81 2.59 -16.10
C GLY A 169 -1.39 3.34 -17.38
N SER A 170 -0.19 3.91 -17.42
CA SER A 170 0.26 4.80 -18.51
C SER A 170 1.49 4.30 -19.24
N LEU A 171 1.80 3.00 -19.16
CA LEU A 171 2.87 2.42 -19.97
C LEU A 171 2.57 2.62 -21.47
N SER A 172 3.64 2.83 -22.24
CA SER A 172 3.54 2.98 -23.70
C SER A 172 3.41 1.61 -24.37
N ASP A 173 2.84 1.59 -25.57
CA ASP A 173 2.59 0.36 -26.33
C ASP A 173 3.88 -0.44 -26.57
N ARG A 174 5.04 0.22 -26.77
CA ARG A 174 6.35 -0.46 -26.91
C ARG A 174 6.72 -1.23 -25.64
N ILE A 175 6.49 -0.62 -24.48
CA ILE A 175 6.88 -1.18 -23.19
C ILE A 175 5.96 -2.36 -22.87
N LEU A 176 4.65 -2.18 -23.08
CA LEU A 176 3.66 -3.25 -22.93
C LEU A 176 3.96 -4.42 -23.87
N SER A 177 4.31 -4.15 -25.13
CA SER A 177 4.68 -5.20 -26.11
C SER A 177 5.94 -5.97 -25.70
N ARG A 178 6.97 -5.30 -25.18
CA ARG A 178 8.27 -5.91 -24.87
C ARG A 178 8.35 -6.54 -23.48
N TYR A 179 7.76 -5.92 -22.47
CA TYR A 179 7.89 -6.28 -21.06
C TYR A 179 6.56 -6.65 -20.38
N GLY A 180 5.44 -6.47 -21.07
CA GLY A 180 4.11 -6.65 -20.50
C GLY A 180 3.72 -5.55 -19.53
N ASP A 181 2.50 -5.68 -18.98
CA ASP A 181 2.02 -4.87 -17.86
C ASP A 181 2.60 -5.41 -16.54
N THR A 182 3.89 -5.15 -16.32
CA THR A 182 4.67 -5.74 -15.22
C THR A 182 5.48 -4.69 -14.46
N PRO A 183 5.89 -4.98 -13.20
CA PRO A 183 6.85 -4.14 -12.48
C PRO A 183 8.12 -3.83 -13.29
N LEU A 184 8.62 -4.82 -14.05
CA LEU A 184 9.78 -4.63 -14.93
C LEU A 184 9.50 -3.64 -16.06
N GLY A 185 8.33 -3.73 -16.70
CA GLY A 185 7.91 -2.76 -17.71
C GLY A 185 7.86 -1.33 -17.16
N MET A 186 7.39 -1.15 -15.92
CA MET A 186 7.41 0.16 -15.26
C MET A 186 8.81 0.71 -15.05
N VAL A 187 9.73 -0.14 -14.61
CA VAL A 187 11.12 0.21 -14.36
C VAL A 187 11.83 0.58 -15.67
N GLU A 188 11.75 -0.27 -16.70
CA GLU A 188 12.39 0.00 -17.99
C GLU A 188 11.87 1.27 -18.66
N SER A 189 10.57 1.55 -18.56
CA SER A 189 9.97 2.80 -19.04
C SER A 189 10.64 4.05 -18.44
N ALA A 190 11.02 4.01 -17.16
CA ALA A 190 11.78 5.11 -16.56
C ALA A 190 13.26 5.09 -16.91
N LEU A 191 13.89 3.90 -16.96
CA LEU A 191 15.31 3.76 -17.27
C LEU A 191 15.65 4.23 -18.68
N GLU A 192 14.76 4.07 -19.66
CA GLU A 192 14.94 4.64 -21.02
C GLU A 192 15.23 6.14 -20.99
N PHE A 193 14.49 6.89 -20.17
CA PHE A 193 14.65 8.34 -20.04
C PHE A 193 15.86 8.67 -19.15
N LEU A 194 16.09 7.89 -18.09
CA LEU A 194 17.21 8.08 -17.17
C LEU A 194 18.57 7.89 -17.85
N ARG A 195 18.70 6.87 -18.70
CA ARG A 195 19.94 6.59 -19.46
C ARG A 195 20.32 7.81 -20.33
N LEU A 196 19.34 8.49 -20.93
CA LEU A 196 19.61 9.74 -21.67
C LEU A 196 20.11 10.87 -20.74
N CYS A 197 19.51 11.01 -19.54
CA CYS A 197 19.96 12.00 -18.56
C CYS A 197 21.42 11.76 -18.14
N GLU A 198 21.81 10.51 -17.91
CA GLU A 198 23.18 10.10 -17.58
C GLU A 198 24.16 10.45 -18.71
N GLU A 199 23.82 10.13 -19.96
CA GLU A 199 24.64 10.49 -21.13
C GLU A 199 24.83 12.02 -21.28
N GLU A 200 23.79 12.79 -21.01
CA GLU A 200 23.82 14.25 -20.99
C GLU A 200 24.48 14.82 -19.72
N ASN A 201 25.00 13.98 -18.82
CA ASN A 201 25.57 14.35 -17.52
C ASN A 201 24.62 15.27 -16.72
N TYR A 202 23.34 14.92 -16.69
CA TYR A 202 22.28 15.60 -15.95
C TYR A 202 21.77 14.71 -14.82
N TYR A 203 22.02 15.13 -13.58
CA TYR A 203 21.80 14.31 -12.39
C TYR A 203 20.75 14.85 -11.42
N ASN A 204 20.12 15.99 -11.71
CA ASN A 204 19.04 16.55 -10.89
C ASN A 204 17.71 15.82 -11.15
N VAL A 205 17.73 14.49 -11.04
CA VAL A 205 16.62 13.60 -11.38
C VAL A 205 16.05 12.94 -10.13
N VAL A 206 14.72 12.78 -10.09
CA VAL A 206 13.98 12.05 -9.07
C VAL A 206 13.13 10.98 -9.77
N LEU A 207 13.02 9.79 -9.21
CA LEU A 207 12.29 8.67 -9.83
C LEU A 207 11.01 8.34 -9.04
N SER A 208 9.97 7.86 -9.73
CA SER A 208 8.77 7.29 -9.08
C SER A 208 8.14 6.17 -9.89
N MET A 209 7.70 5.12 -9.21
CA MET A 209 6.95 3.97 -9.74
C MET A 209 5.57 3.90 -9.08
N LYS A 210 4.54 4.50 -9.68
CA LYS A 210 3.22 4.55 -9.04
C LYS A 210 2.27 3.50 -9.60
N ALA A 211 1.58 2.80 -8.72
CA ALA A 211 0.48 1.90 -9.05
C ALA A 211 -0.62 2.03 -7.99
N SER A 212 -1.86 1.73 -8.37
CA SER A 212 -2.99 1.58 -7.44
C SER A 212 -2.95 0.21 -6.76
N ASN A 213 -2.38 -0.80 -7.41
CA ASN A 213 -2.02 -2.05 -6.76
C ASN A 213 -0.75 -1.87 -5.93
N THR A 214 -0.87 -1.99 -4.60
CA THR A 214 0.24 -1.84 -3.64
C THR A 214 1.32 -2.90 -3.83
N GLN A 215 0.97 -4.13 -4.24
CA GLN A 215 1.95 -5.19 -4.54
C GLN A 215 2.85 -4.79 -5.71
N VAL A 216 2.24 -4.36 -6.83
CA VAL A 216 2.97 -3.92 -8.03
C VAL A 216 3.83 -2.70 -7.72
N MET A 217 3.31 -1.74 -6.95
CA MET A 217 4.07 -0.56 -6.54
C MET A 217 5.34 -0.95 -5.78
N VAL A 218 5.22 -1.74 -4.71
CA VAL A 218 6.37 -2.12 -3.88
C VAL A 218 7.40 -2.89 -4.69
N GLN A 219 6.96 -3.86 -5.49
CA GLN A 219 7.84 -4.64 -6.39
C GLN A 219 8.60 -3.72 -7.36
N ALA A 220 7.92 -2.76 -7.98
CA ALA A 220 8.54 -1.85 -8.95
C ALA A 220 9.59 -0.94 -8.31
N TYR A 221 9.38 -0.42 -7.10
CA TYR A 221 10.42 0.37 -6.42
C TYR A 221 11.63 -0.47 -6.01
N ARG A 222 11.40 -1.68 -5.47
CA ARG A 222 12.50 -2.57 -5.10
C ARG A 222 13.32 -2.97 -6.32
N LEU A 223 12.64 -3.33 -7.42
CA LEU A 223 13.26 -3.69 -8.69
C LEU A 223 14.00 -2.51 -9.32
N LEU A 224 13.45 -1.29 -9.22
CA LEU A 224 14.13 -0.07 -9.66
C LEU A 224 15.47 0.09 -8.95
N VAL A 225 15.50 -0.02 -7.61
CA VAL A 225 16.74 0.14 -6.84
C VAL A 225 17.77 -0.91 -7.26
N GLN A 226 17.36 -2.18 -7.36
CA GLN A 226 18.23 -3.24 -7.85
C GLN A 226 18.81 -2.91 -9.24
N LYS A 227 17.99 -2.40 -10.17
CA LYS A 227 18.42 -2.08 -11.52
C LYS A 227 19.39 -0.89 -11.59
N LEU A 228 19.18 0.13 -10.76
CA LEU A 228 20.13 1.23 -10.65
C LEU A 228 21.52 0.71 -10.22
N ASP A 229 21.55 -0.18 -9.24
CA ASP A 229 22.79 -0.76 -8.73
C ASP A 229 23.45 -1.72 -9.75
N GLU A 230 22.66 -2.57 -10.42
CA GLU A 230 23.14 -3.52 -11.46
C GLU A 230 23.72 -2.80 -12.69
N GLU A 231 23.11 -1.70 -13.11
CA GLU A 231 23.59 -0.90 -14.25
C GLU A 231 24.67 0.12 -13.87
N GLY A 232 25.01 0.25 -12.58
CA GLY A 232 25.99 1.22 -12.09
C GLY A 232 25.55 2.68 -12.26
N LEU A 233 24.24 2.92 -12.30
CA LEU A 233 23.64 4.25 -12.40
C LEU A 233 23.72 4.99 -11.06
N GLN A 234 23.55 6.31 -11.09
CA GLN A 234 23.55 7.09 -9.84
C GLN A 234 22.40 6.65 -8.91
N PRO A 235 22.59 6.71 -7.57
CA PRO A 235 21.55 6.34 -6.62
C PRO A 235 20.51 7.46 -6.52
N TYR A 236 19.62 7.59 -7.50
CA TYR A 236 18.65 8.70 -7.54
C TYR A 236 17.64 8.67 -6.38
N PRO A 237 17.14 9.83 -5.94
CA PRO A 237 16.10 9.92 -4.91
C PRO A 237 14.75 9.42 -5.42
N LEU A 238 13.97 8.86 -4.49
CA LEU A 238 12.67 8.24 -4.77
C LEU A 238 11.52 9.09 -4.26
N HIS A 239 10.59 9.43 -5.16
CA HIS A 239 9.28 10.00 -4.83
C HIS A 239 8.30 8.85 -4.62
N LEU A 240 7.86 8.63 -3.39
CA LEU A 240 6.86 7.61 -3.05
C LEU A 240 5.43 8.14 -3.14
N GLY A 241 4.52 7.23 -3.46
CA GLY A 241 3.08 7.47 -3.36
C GLY A 241 2.28 6.43 -4.12
N VAL A 242 1.25 5.90 -3.47
CA VAL A 242 0.22 5.09 -4.12
C VAL A 242 -0.62 6.02 -5.00
N THR A 243 -0.94 5.60 -6.22
CA THR A 243 -1.90 6.33 -7.04
C THR A 243 -3.29 5.78 -6.78
N GLU A 244 -4.28 6.64 -6.81
CA GLU A 244 -5.70 6.30 -6.70
C GLU A 244 -6.01 5.49 -5.44
N ALA A 245 -5.50 5.97 -4.30
CA ALA A 245 -5.63 5.27 -3.03
C ALA A 245 -7.09 5.16 -2.58
N GLY A 246 -7.96 6.07 -3.06
CA GLY A 246 -9.37 6.16 -2.68
C GLY A 246 -9.63 7.36 -1.77
N GLU A 247 -10.64 7.24 -0.93
CA GLU A 247 -11.12 8.28 -0.02
C GLU A 247 -11.06 7.77 1.43
N ALA A 248 -11.00 8.69 2.39
CA ALA A 248 -11.17 8.42 3.81
C ALA A 248 -10.18 7.36 4.34
N GLU A 249 -10.68 6.44 5.17
CA GLU A 249 -9.88 5.40 5.81
C GLU A 249 -9.25 4.43 4.81
N ASP A 250 -9.98 4.04 3.77
CA ASP A 250 -9.47 3.11 2.75
C ASP A 250 -8.25 3.69 2.03
N GLY A 251 -8.30 4.99 1.69
CA GLY A 251 -7.17 5.70 1.10
C GLY A 251 -5.95 5.81 2.01
N ARG A 252 -6.15 6.04 3.31
CA ARG A 252 -5.09 6.11 4.32
C ARG A 252 -4.44 4.75 4.56
N ILE A 253 -5.25 3.69 4.74
CA ILE A 253 -4.78 2.31 4.90
C ILE A 253 -3.97 1.89 3.68
N LYS A 254 -4.52 2.06 2.46
CA LYS A 254 -3.85 1.68 1.21
C LYS A 254 -2.54 2.43 1.00
N SER A 255 -2.51 3.72 1.33
CA SER A 255 -1.29 4.53 1.30
C SER A 255 -0.26 4.04 2.33
N ALA A 256 -0.66 3.70 3.55
CA ALA A 256 0.23 3.17 4.58
C ALA A 256 0.80 1.79 4.20
N VAL A 257 -0.02 0.88 3.65
CA VAL A 257 0.42 -0.42 3.15
C VAL A 257 1.51 -0.25 2.07
N GLY A 258 1.30 0.61 1.07
CA GLY A 258 2.29 0.80 0.00
C GLY A 258 3.51 1.64 0.39
N ILE A 259 3.29 2.86 0.90
CA ILE A 259 4.34 3.82 1.24
C ILE A 259 5.10 3.35 2.49
N GLY A 260 4.37 2.94 3.53
CA GLY A 260 4.95 2.50 4.79
C GLY A 260 5.91 1.32 4.61
N THR A 261 5.56 0.35 3.77
CA THR A 261 6.43 -0.80 3.46
C THR A 261 7.77 -0.37 2.86
N LEU A 262 7.75 0.58 1.92
CA LEU A 262 8.99 1.08 1.30
C LEU A 262 9.80 1.92 2.28
N LEU A 263 9.14 2.69 3.14
CA LEU A 263 9.81 3.41 4.21
C LEU A 263 10.45 2.44 5.23
N GLU A 264 9.82 1.32 5.59
CA GLU A 264 10.43 0.26 6.42
C GLU A 264 11.70 -0.29 5.76
N ASP A 265 11.69 -0.47 4.43
CA ASP A 265 12.85 -0.89 3.65
C ASP A 265 13.92 0.24 3.50
N GLY A 266 13.71 1.40 4.11
CA GLY A 266 14.61 2.56 4.02
C GLY A 266 14.58 3.27 2.68
N LEU A 267 13.58 3.01 1.83
CA LEU A 267 13.42 3.60 0.52
C LEU A 267 12.48 4.80 0.60
N GLY A 268 12.90 5.94 0.05
CA GLY A 268 12.07 7.15 -0.02
C GLY A 268 12.80 8.42 0.38
N ASP A 269 12.62 9.47 -0.43
CA ASP A 269 13.23 10.79 -0.20
C ASP A 269 12.19 11.90 -0.24
N THR A 270 11.02 11.61 -0.82
CA THR A 270 9.84 12.46 -0.74
C THR A 270 8.57 11.64 -0.85
N VAL A 271 7.50 12.05 -0.17
CA VAL A 271 6.23 11.30 -0.11
C VAL A 271 5.09 12.21 -0.56
N ARG A 272 4.16 11.63 -1.33
CA ARG A 272 2.81 12.18 -1.51
C ARG A 272 1.79 11.08 -1.30
N VAL A 273 0.90 11.28 -0.34
CA VAL A 273 -0.36 10.52 -0.19
C VAL A 273 -1.36 11.10 -1.19
N SER A 274 -2.08 10.26 -1.95
CA SER A 274 -3.03 10.74 -2.98
C SER A 274 -4.45 10.37 -2.56
N LEU A 275 -5.15 11.31 -1.92
CA LEU A 275 -6.51 11.12 -1.40
C LEU A 275 -7.54 11.81 -2.28
N THR A 276 -8.73 11.22 -2.40
CA THR A 276 -9.91 11.88 -3.01
C THR A 276 -10.54 12.86 -2.00
N GLU A 277 -9.74 13.79 -1.47
CA GLU A 277 -10.11 14.76 -0.43
C GLU A 277 -9.50 16.13 -0.77
N ALA A 278 -9.72 17.14 0.08
CA ALA A 278 -9.01 18.41 -0.05
C ALA A 278 -7.48 18.17 0.03
N PRO A 279 -6.65 18.78 -0.84
CA PRO A 279 -5.21 18.45 -0.91
C PRO A 279 -4.43 18.80 0.37
N GLU A 280 -4.97 19.65 1.22
CA GLU A 280 -4.47 19.98 2.56
C GLU A 280 -4.52 18.77 3.50
N ALA A 281 -5.42 17.80 3.27
CA ALA A 281 -5.51 16.56 4.05
C ALA A 281 -4.40 15.55 3.70
N GLU A 282 -3.72 15.68 2.55
CA GLU A 282 -2.65 14.76 2.13
C GLU A 282 -1.39 14.90 3.01
N ALA A 283 -1.02 16.14 3.39
CA ALA A 283 0.24 16.44 4.06
C ALA A 283 0.34 15.89 5.49
N PRO A 284 -0.69 16.00 6.36
CA PRO A 284 -0.68 15.41 7.69
C PRO A 284 -0.47 13.89 7.68
N VAL A 285 -1.15 13.17 6.78
CA VAL A 285 -0.99 11.72 6.63
C VAL A 285 0.43 11.36 6.18
N ALA A 286 0.96 12.07 5.19
CA ALA A 286 2.33 11.88 4.73
C ALA A 286 3.36 12.12 5.84
N ARG A 287 3.15 13.18 6.64
CA ARG A 287 4.00 13.54 7.77
C ARG A 287 3.96 12.44 8.84
N ALA A 288 2.78 11.97 9.23
CA ALA A 288 2.64 10.89 10.20
C ALA A 288 3.36 9.59 9.78
N LEU A 289 3.35 9.25 8.48
CA LEU A 289 4.11 8.11 7.96
C LEU A 289 5.63 8.34 8.01
N ILE A 290 6.11 9.56 7.73
CA ILE A 290 7.54 9.91 7.76
C ILE A 290 8.07 9.96 9.19
N ASP A 291 7.34 10.63 10.08
CA ASP A 291 7.77 10.93 11.44
C ASP A 291 8.05 9.65 12.23
N ARG A 292 7.33 8.57 11.90
CA ARG A 292 7.54 7.20 12.39
C ARG A 292 9.01 6.73 12.30
N TYR A 293 9.79 7.24 11.35
CA TYR A 293 11.16 6.81 11.07
C TYR A 293 12.24 7.80 11.51
N THR A 294 11.86 8.93 12.11
CA THR A 294 12.81 9.93 12.60
C THR A 294 13.62 9.42 13.80
N THR A 295 13.00 8.62 14.67
CA THR A 295 13.60 8.03 15.88
C THR A 295 13.72 6.50 15.81
N ARG A 296 13.27 5.86 14.72
CA ARG A 296 13.19 4.38 14.60
C ARG A 296 14.50 3.67 14.94
N ALA A 297 15.64 4.17 14.46
CA ALA A 297 16.95 3.56 14.74
C ALA A 297 17.34 3.59 16.23
N GLN A 298 16.81 4.55 17.01
CA GLN A 298 17.06 4.68 18.45
C GLN A 298 16.09 3.82 19.28
N GLU A 299 14.86 3.64 18.80
CA GLU A 299 13.80 2.88 19.49
C GLU A 299 13.82 1.38 19.19
N ALA A 300 14.37 0.98 18.04
CA ALA A 300 14.41 -0.42 17.63
C ALA A 300 15.37 -1.25 18.48
N LYS A 301 14.95 -2.46 18.85
CA LYS A 301 15.85 -3.45 19.45
C LYS A 301 16.62 -4.16 18.31
N PRO A 302 17.89 -4.57 18.53
CA PRO A 302 18.65 -5.30 17.52
C PRO A 302 17.92 -6.58 17.08
N ILE A 303 17.81 -6.77 15.76
CA ILE A 303 17.24 -7.98 15.15
C ILE A 303 18.39 -8.88 14.70
N ALA A 304 18.32 -10.17 15.03
CA ALA A 304 19.36 -11.12 14.66
C ALA A 304 19.57 -11.20 13.13
N PRO A 305 20.81 -11.14 12.63
CA PRO A 305 21.13 -11.26 11.21
C PRO A 305 20.59 -12.55 10.58
N LEU A 306 20.50 -12.57 9.26
CA LEU A 306 20.03 -13.78 8.55
C LEU A 306 21.06 -14.90 8.60
N THR A 307 22.35 -14.57 8.59
CA THR A 307 23.49 -15.51 8.59
C THR A 307 23.46 -16.55 9.71
N ASP A 308 22.86 -16.22 10.85
CA ASP A 308 22.76 -17.11 12.02
C ASP A 308 22.05 -18.42 11.68
N ASP A 309 21.06 -18.38 10.78
CA ASP A 309 20.32 -19.58 10.40
C ASP A 309 21.05 -20.33 9.27
N PHE A 310 21.72 -19.63 8.34
CA PHE A 310 22.37 -20.23 7.16
C PHE A 310 23.71 -20.93 7.45
N THR A 311 24.35 -20.65 8.58
CA THR A 311 25.63 -21.28 8.97
C THR A 311 25.45 -22.61 9.71
N SER A 312 24.21 -22.96 10.10
CA SER A 312 23.92 -24.15 10.92
C SER A 312 23.75 -25.47 10.13
N GLY A 313 23.78 -25.43 8.79
CA GLY A 313 23.50 -26.59 7.92
C GLY A 313 24.62 -27.06 6.99
N ALA A 314 25.79 -26.43 6.97
CA ALA A 314 26.90 -26.85 6.11
C ALA A 314 27.80 -27.88 6.83
N THR A 315 27.67 -29.16 6.47
CA THR A 315 28.71 -30.15 6.73
C THR A 315 30.03 -29.65 6.17
N ALA A 316 31.04 -29.57 7.03
CA ALA A 316 32.39 -29.12 6.71
C ALA A 316 33.00 -29.88 5.52
N GLY A 317 32.94 -29.26 4.34
CA GLY A 317 33.79 -29.57 3.19
C GLY A 317 34.74 -28.40 3.00
N ALA A 318 36.03 -28.63 3.26
CA ALA A 318 37.07 -27.61 3.26
C ALA A 318 37.20 -26.92 1.89
N HIS A 319 36.80 -25.65 1.83
CA HIS A 319 37.43 -24.66 0.96
C HIS A 319 37.62 -23.38 1.79
N GLU A 320 38.86 -22.90 1.81
CA GLU A 320 39.33 -21.74 2.58
C GLU A 320 38.41 -20.52 2.42
N PHE A 321 37.85 -20.08 3.54
CA PHE A 321 36.99 -18.92 3.62
C PHE A 321 37.85 -17.65 3.74
N LYS A 322 37.75 -16.73 2.78
CA LYS A 322 38.35 -15.39 2.85
C LYS A 322 37.39 -14.44 3.58
N PRO A 323 37.80 -13.71 4.64
CA PRO A 323 36.85 -13.08 5.57
C PRO A 323 36.23 -11.73 5.16
N GLU A 324 36.25 -11.32 3.89
CA GLU A 324 35.99 -9.90 3.53
C GLU A 324 34.68 -9.60 2.78
N LEU A 325 33.74 -10.55 2.60
CA LEU A 325 32.49 -10.30 1.86
C LEU A 325 31.27 -11.05 2.43
N ILE A 326 30.85 -10.76 3.67
CA ILE A 326 29.50 -11.11 4.15
C ILE A 326 28.96 -10.00 5.05
N SER A 327 28.17 -9.10 4.48
CA SER A 327 27.21 -8.28 5.23
C SER A 327 26.10 -7.75 4.33
N ASN A 328 25.53 -8.61 3.48
CA ASN A 328 24.28 -8.23 2.82
C ASN A 328 23.19 -9.27 3.03
N ASP A 329 22.52 -9.15 4.18
CA ASP A 329 21.33 -9.91 4.57
C ASP A 329 20.28 -9.96 3.44
N ALA A 330 20.17 -8.90 2.62
CA ALA A 330 19.23 -8.89 1.49
C ALA A 330 19.48 -9.99 0.45
N ALA A 331 20.76 -10.36 0.22
CA ALA A 331 21.11 -11.46 -0.67
C ALA A 331 20.66 -12.83 -0.15
N LEU A 332 20.48 -12.95 1.17
CA LEU A 332 20.05 -14.17 1.86
C LEU A 332 18.53 -14.29 1.99
N SER A 333 17.76 -13.36 1.42
CA SER A 333 16.30 -13.40 1.46
C SER A 333 15.75 -14.71 0.84
N PRO A 334 14.92 -15.49 1.55
CA PRO A 334 14.32 -16.72 1.03
C PRO A 334 13.15 -16.47 0.06
N ILE A 335 12.64 -15.24 0.00
CA ILE A 335 11.54 -14.84 -0.90
C ILE A 335 12.08 -14.08 -2.11
N ASP A 336 11.27 -13.93 -3.16
CA ASP A 336 11.54 -12.99 -4.23
C ASP A 336 10.92 -11.63 -3.87
N PRO A 337 11.72 -10.57 -3.63
CA PRO A 337 11.18 -9.27 -3.26
C PRO A 337 10.57 -8.49 -4.43
N PHE A 338 10.75 -8.97 -5.66
CA PHE A 338 10.31 -8.33 -6.90
C PHE A 338 9.05 -8.98 -7.49
N GLN A 339 8.60 -10.11 -6.92
CA GLN A 339 7.40 -10.81 -7.35
C GLN A 339 6.64 -11.36 -6.14
N TYR A 340 5.31 -11.20 -6.15
CA TYR A 340 4.45 -11.71 -5.10
C TYR A 340 4.32 -13.22 -5.21
N HIS A 341 4.67 -13.91 -4.12
CA HIS A 341 4.41 -15.33 -3.92
C HIS A 341 3.88 -15.54 -2.51
N ARG A 342 2.66 -16.05 -2.39
CA ARG A 342 2.12 -16.41 -1.08
C ARG A 342 2.95 -17.57 -0.50
N ARG A 343 3.39 -17.43 0.75
CA ARG A 343 4.06 -18.51 1.50
C ARG A 343 3.17 -19.75 1.50
N VAL A 344 3.74 -20.87 1.08
CA VAL A 344 3.05 -22.16 1.08
C VAL A 344 2.90 -22.64 2.52
N THR A 345 1.66 -22.87 2.94
CA THR A 345 1.32 -23.39 4.27
C THR A 345 0.43 -24.63 4.15
N ARG A 346 0.50 -25.51 5.14
CA ARG A 346 -0.46 -26.61 5.31
C ARG A 346 -1.81 -26.01 5.72
N GLU A 347 -2.89 -26.73 5.43
CA GLU A 347 -4.21 -26.34 5.88
C GLU A 347 -4.46 -26.84 7.31
N VAL A 348 -4.94 -25.96 8.18
CA VAL A 348 -5.44 -26.30 9.52
C VAL A 348 -6.83 -25.70 9.64
N LEU A 349 -7.87 -26.55 9.57
CA LEU A 349 -9.26 -26.12 9.39
C LEU A 349 -9.40 -25.13 8.22
N ASN A 350 -9.74 -23.87 8.48
CA ASN A 350 -9.90 -22.81 7.49
C ASN A 350 -8.71 -21.83 7.44
N LEU A 351 -7.56 -22.19 8.00
CA LEU A 351 -6.33 -21.41 8.06
C LEU A 351 -5.24 -22.04 7.17
N GLY A 352 -4.50 -21.18 6.45
CA GLY A 352 -3.45 -21.63 5.53
C GLY A 352 -3.95 -22.35 4.29
N GLY A 353 -3.04 -22.98 3.55
CA GLY A 353 -3.35 -23.65 2.29
C GLY A 353 -3.92 -22.67 1.26
N GLN A 354 -5.07 -23.02 0.67
CA GLN A 354 -5.76 -22.18 -0.32
C GLN A 354 -6.75 -21.19 0.30
N ASN A 355 -6.93 -21.21 1.63
CA ASN A 355 -7.86 -20.33 2.32
C ASN A 355 -7.40 -18.88 2.28
N VAL A 356 -8.33 -17.93 2.12
CA VAL A 356 -8.02 -16.51 2.32
C VAL A 356 -7.57 -16.24 3.76
N PRO A 357 -6.72 -15.23 4.02
CA PRO A 357 -6.33 -14.89 5.37
C PRO A 357 -7.52 -14.57 6.29
N ARG A 358 -7.43 -15.02 7.55
CA ARG A 358 -8.51 -14.92 8.53
C ARG A 358 -8.32 -13.75 9.49
N VAL A 359 -9.42 -13.19 9.98
CA VAL A 359 -9.40 -12.12 11.00
C VAL A 359 -9.81 -12.72 12.34
N MET A 360 -9.01 -12.46 13.38
CA MET A 360 -9.33 -12.76 14.76
C MET A 360 -9.56 -11.46 15.52
N ALA A 361 -10.77 -11.26 16.05
CA ALA A 361 -11.08 -10.12 16.90
C ALA A 361 -10.72 -10.44 18.36
N ASP A 362 -9.94 -9.55 18.99
CA ASP A 362 -9.55 -9.68 20.38
C ASP A 362 -10.64 -9.08 21.30
N LEU A 363 -11.40 -9.94 21.97
CA LEU A 363 -12.46 -9.59 22.92
C LEU A 363 -12.03 -9.82 24.37
N SER A 364 -10.78 -10.24 24.62
CA SER A 364 -10.31 -10.72 25.93
C SER A 364 -10.40 -9.68 27.05
N ARG A 365 -10.44 -8.38 26.68
CA ARG A 365 -10.51 -7.24 27.61
C ARG A 365 -11.93 -6.68 27.76
N LEU A 366 -12.94 -7.24 27.07
CA LEU A 366 -14.32 -6.74 27.08
C LEU A 366 -15.10 -7.31 28.28
N PRO A 367 -15.48 -6.49 29.28
CA PRO A 367 -16.19 -7.00 30.45
C PRO A 367 -17.66 -7.31 30.14
N GLY A 368 -18.15 -8.43 30.69
CA GLY A 368 -19.57 -8.78 30.66
C GLY A 368 -20.12 -8.92 29.24
N LEU A 369 -19.50 -9.79 28.44
CA LEU A 369 -19.85 -9.99 27.04
C LEU A 369 -21.29 -10.53 26.88
N GLU A 370 -22.05 -9.90 26.00
CA GLU A 370 -23.43 -10.22 25.63
C GLU A 370 -23.57 -10.45 24.13
N TYR A 371 -24.66 -11.07 23.68
CA TYR A 371 -24.91 -11.34 22.25
C TYR A 371 -24.80 -10.09 21.36
N ALA A 372 -25.28 -8.94 21.83
CA ALA A 372 -25.26 -7.69 21.07
C ALA A 372 -23.85 -7.13 20.86
N ASP A 373 -22.90 -7.47 21.74
CA ASP A 373 -21.53 -6.97 21.70
C ASP A 373 -20.73 -7.55 20.52
N LEU A 374 -21.11 -8.74 20.03
CA LEU A 374 -20.49 -9.36 18.85
C LEU A 374 -20.65 -8.51 17.57
N ARG A 375 -21.50 -7.47 17.59
CA ARG A 375 -21.56 -6.47 16.53
C ARG A 375 -20.20 -5.81 16.28
N ALA A 376 -19.40 -5.59 17.33
CA ALA A 376 -18.05 -5.02 17.20
C ALA A 376 -17.09 -5.95 16.45
N ALA A 377 -17.37 -7.25 16.40
CA ALA A 377 -16.65 -8.23 15.58
C ALA A 377 -17.35 -8.52 14.23
N GLY A 378 -18.35 -7.71 13.85
CA GLY A 378 -19.09 -7.84 12.59
C GLY A 378 -20.21 -8.88 12.58
N HIS A 379 -20.62 -9.40 13.75
CA HIS A 379 -21.70 -10.38 13.88
C HIS A 379 -22.94 -9.72 14.48
N LEU A 380 -24.02 -9.65 13.70
CA LEU A 380 -25.25 -8.95 14.08
C LEU A 380 -26.28 -9.94 14.58
N TYR A 381 -26.69 -9.78 15.83
CA TYR A 381 -27.75 -10.58 16.43
C TYR A 381 -29.13 -9.96 16.17
N SER A 382 -30.07 -10.75 15.64
CA SER A 382 -31.48 -10.39 15.52
C SER A 382 -32.27 -11.08 16.63
N ALA A 383 -32.69 -10.31 17.64
CA ALA A 383 -33.53 -10.81 18.74
C ALA A 383 -34.90 -11.31 18.25
N PHE A 384 -35.42 -10.75 17.16
CA PHE A 384 -36.70 -11.17 16.58
C PHE A 384 -36.63 -12.53 15.89
N LEU A 385 -35.54 -12.80 15.17
CA LEU A 385 -35.35 -14.05 14.44
C LEU A 385 -34.63 -15.12 15.26
N ASP A 386 -34.11 -14.76 16.44
CA ASP A 386 -33.21 -15.56 17.27
C ASP A 386 -32.04 -16.14 16.44
N LYS A 387 -31.47 -15.27 15.59
CA LYS A 387 -30.45 -15.64 14.61
C LYS A 387 -29.39 -14.56 14.47
N PHE A 388 -28.18 -15.01 14.22
CA PHE A 388 -27.08 -14.16 13.79
C PHE A 388 -27.05 -14.00 12.28
N GLN A 389 -26.67 -12.80 11.86
CA GLN A 389 -26.28 -12.47 10.49
C GLN A 389 -24.85 -11.96 10.52
N MET A 390 -24.02 -12.48 9.63
CA MET A 390 -22.63 -12.04 9.50
C MET A 390 -22.57 -10.93 8.45
N ASN A 391 -22.06 -9.77 8.82
CA ASN A 391 -21.79 -8.73 7.82
C ASN A 391 -20.50 -9.06 7.04
N ASP A 392 -20.18 -8.22 6.06
CA ASP A 392 -19.02 -8.43 5.18
C ASP A 392 -17.66 -8.33 5.90
N LEU A 393 -17.67 -7.81 7.13
CA LEU A 393 -16.53 -7.63 8.03
C LEU A 393 -16.65 -8.48 9.30
N GLY A 394 -17.41 -9.58 9.25
CA GLY A 394 -17.51 -10.55 10.34
C GLY A 394 -16.19 -11.29 10.55
N ALA A 395 -15.60 -11.16 11.75
CA ALA A 395 -14.39 -11.89 12.12
C ALA A 395 -14.60 -13.41 12.01
N ASP A 396 -13.55 -14.14 11.62
CA ASP A 396 -13.60 -15.61 11.51
C ASP A 396 -13.39 -16.28 12.87
N TYR A 397 -12.62 -15.62 13.75
CA TYR A 397 -12.31 -16.07 15.10
C TYR A 397 -12.52 -14.91 16.09
N VAL A 398 -12.85 -15.25 17.34
CA VAL A 398 -12.80 -14.33 18.48
C VAL A 398 -11.87 -14.89 19.53
N TYR A 399 -11.04 -14.04 20.13
CA TYR A 399 -10.20 -14.39 21.27
C TYR A 399 -10.82 -13.83 22.55
N SER A 400 -11.22 -14.70 23.48
CA SER A 400 -11.89 -14.35 24.74
C SER A 400 -10.99 -14.45 25.97
N GLY A 401 -9.73 -14.89 25.80
CA GLY A 401 -8.75 -14.99 26.88
C GLY A 401 -9.17 -15.99 27.97
N GLN A 402 -9.08 -15.57 29.23
CA GLN A 402 -9.39 -16.42 30.39
C GLN A 402 -10.88 -16.61 30.68
N GLN A 403 -11.76 -15.82 30.05
CA GLN A 403 -13.20 -15.85 30.31
C GLN A 403 -13.93 -16.29 29.04
N PRO A 404 -14.19 -17.61 28.87
CA PRO A 404 -14.93 -18.11 27.73
C PRO A 404 -16.31 -17.45 27.61
N ILE A 405 -16.76 -17.29 26.38
CA ILE A 405 -18.01 -16.62 26.05
C ILE A 405 -19.18 -17.42 26.66
N PRO A 406 -20.08 -16.78 27.44
CA PRO A 406 -21.08 -17.51 28.24
C PRO A 406 -22.29 -18.00 27.42
N PHE A 407 -22.23 -17.92 26.09
CA PHE A 407 -23.33 -18.24 25.17
C PHE A 407 -22.84 -18.88 23.89
N MET A 408 -23.74 -19.53 23.15
CA MET A 408 -23.39 -20.19 21.89
C MET A 408 -23.07 -19.16 20.80
N LEU A 409 -21.94 -19.34 20.13
CA LEU A 409 -21.50 -18.50 19.03
C LEU A 409 -22.28 -18.78 17.72
N PRO A 410 -22.38 -17.79 16.83
CA PRO A 410 -22.92 -18.00 15.49
C PRO A 410 -22.15 -19.06 14.70
N ASN A 411 -22.87 -19.76 13.82
CA ASN A 411 -22.27 -20.72 12.90
C ASN A 411 -21.15 -20.08 12.10
N GLY A 412 -19.97 -20.70 12.16
CA GLY A 412 -18.77 -20.26 11.45
C GLY A 412 -17.81 -19.41 12.29
N LEU A 413 -18.27 -18.77 13.36
CA LEU A 413 -17.42 -18.07 14.32
C LEU A 413 -16.82 -19.06 15.30
N LYS A 414 -15.49 -19.05 15.42
CA LYS A 414 -14.74 -19.95 16.31
C LYS A 414 -14.18 -19.19 17.50
N GLU A 415 -14.26 -19.79 18.68
CA GLU A 415 -13.72 -19.20 19.91
C GLU A 415 -12.30 -19.68 20.19
N VAL A 416 -11.42 -18.73 20.51
CA VAL A 416 -10.07 -18.98 21.00
C VAL A 416 -9.98 -18.52 22.44
N VAL A 417 -9.50 -19.39 23.32
CA VAL A 417 -9.38 -19.17 24.77
C VAL A 417 -7.96 -19.45 25.21
N ASP A 418 -7.56 -18.89 26.36
CA ASP A 418 -6.28 -19.25 26.99
C ASP A 418 -6.22 -20.76 27.30
N TYR A 419 -5.04 -21.34 27.17
CA TYR A 419 -4.83 -22.77 27.42
C TYR A 419 -5.31 -23.21 28.82
N SER A 420 -5.08 -22.38 29.85
CA SER A 420 -5.60 -22.63 31.20
C SER A 420 -7.14 -22.65 31.24
N ALA A 421 -7.80 -21.67 30.63
CA ALA A 421 -9.27 -21.62 30.58
C ALA A 421 -9.86 -22.81 29.81
N TRP A 422 -9.18 -23.27 28.76
CA TRP A 422 -9.57 -24.48 28.03
C TRP A 422 -9.49 -25.75 28.90
N LEU A 423 -8.41 -25.90 29.66
CA LEU A 423 -8.25 -27.02 30.60
C LEU A 423 -9.31 -26.98 31.70
N ASP A 424 -9.49 -25.82 32.34
CA ASP A 424 -10.46 -25.61 33.43
C ASP A 424 -11.91 -25.80 32.95
N GLY A 425 -12.18 -25.44 31.69
CA GLY A 425 -13.45 -25.64 31.01
C GLY A 425 -13.76 -27.10 30.62
N GLY A 426 -12.82 -28.02 30.84
CA GLY A 426 -12.98 -29.45 30.55
C GLY A 426 -12.59 -29.85 29.11
N GLN A 427 -11.68 -29.10 28.47
CA GLN A 427 -11.16 -29.38 27.13
C GLN A 427 -12.26 -29.44 26.05
N ARG A 428 -13.17 -28.46 26.09
CA ARG A 428 -14.33 -28.43 25.21
C ARG A 428 -13.91 -28.38 23.73
N PRO A 429 -14.50 -29.21 22.84
CA PRO A 429 -14.12 -29.27 21.43
C PRO A 429 -14.51 -28.02 20.62
N GLU A 430 -15.46 -27.22 21.12
CA GLU A 430 -15.87 -25.96 20.50
C GLU A 430 -14.92 -24.79 20.79
N HIS A 431 -14.00 -24.95 21.74
CA HIS A 431 -13.02 -23.94 22.13
C HIS A 431 -11.61 -24.35 21.69
N TYR A 432 -10.92 -23.47 21.00
CA TYR A 432 -9.55 -23.70 20.55
C TYR A 432 -8.55 -23.03 21.51
N PRO A 433 -7.58 -23.77 22.08
CA PRO A 433 -6.63 -23.20 23.02
C PRO A 433 -5.57 -22.35 22.31
N VAL A 434 -5.17 -21.25 22.93
CA VAL A 434 -3.90 -20.56 22.66
C VAL A 434 -2.88 -20.89 23.74
N LEU A 435 -1.72 -21.40 23.31
CA LEU A 435 -0.63 -21.81 24.17
C LEU A 435 0.53 -20.81 24.09
N THR A 436 1.16 -20.55 25.23
CA THR A 436 2.48 -19.92 25.30
C THR A 436 3.56 -20.85 24.75
N PRO A 437 4.76 -20.33 24.38
CA PRO A 437 5.88 -21.18 23.98
C PRO A 437 6.23 -22.27 25.01
N THR A 438 6.13 -21.94 26.30
CA THR A 438 6.42 -22.85 27.41
C THR A 438 5.37 -23.95 27.55
N GLU A 439 4.08 -23.62 27.44
CA GLU A 439 3.00 -24.61 27.50
C GLU A 439 3.04 -25.54 26.28
N TYR A 440 3.31 -24.99 25.10
CA TYR A 440 3.44 -25.79 23.89
C TYR A 440 4.61 -26.78 23.98
N ALA A 441 5.75 -26.37 24.52
CA ALA A 441 6.93 -27.23 24.71
C ALA A 441 6.72 -28.34 25.76
N ALA A 442 5.85 -28.12 26.74
CA ALA A 442 5.62 -29.06 27.85
C ALA A 442 4.82 -30.33 27.48
N ALA A 443 4.39 -30.49 26.22
CA ALA A 443 3.69 -31.67 25.70
C ALA A 443 2.42 -32.08 26.48
N GLY A 444 1.66 -31.09 26.98
CA GLY A 444 0.38 -31.29 27.65
C GLY A 444 -0.77 -31.70 26.72
N ALA A 445 -2.00 -31.64 27.23
CA ALA A 445 -3.20 -31.86 26.43
C ALA A 445 -3.26 -30.86 25.26
N ARG A 446 -3.77 -31.30 24.11
CA ARG A 446 -3.95 -30.46 22.92
C ARG A 446 -5.31 -30.71 22.33
N HIS A 447 -5.87 -29.68 21.71
CA HIS A 447 -7.06 -29.84 20.90
C HIS A 447 -6.71 -30.70 19.67
N PRO A 448 -7.54 -31.69 19.28
CA PRO A 448 -7.19 -32.62 18.20
C PRO A 448 -7.17 -31.96 16.81
N GLU A 449 -7.81 -30.80 16.63
CA GLU A 449 -7.95 -30.18 15.29
C GLU A 449 -7.13 -28.90 15.10
N LEU A 450 -6.96 -28.08 16.14
CA LEU A 450 -6.41 -26.74 16.02
C LEU A 450 -5.91 -26.25 17.38
N ASN A 451 -4.63 -25.87 17.43
CA ASN A 451 -3.99 -25.26 18.60
C ASN A 451 -3.28 -23.99 18.16
N PHE A 452 -3.61 -22.85 18.76
CA PHE A 452 -2.86 -21.62 18.52
C PHE A 452 -1.61 -21.60 19.41
N VAL A 453 -0.50 -21.11 18.89
CA VAL A 453 0.77 -21.06 19.63
C VAL A 453 1.40 -19.69 19.48
N PHE A 454 1.49 -18.94 20.56
CA PHE A 454 2.24 -17.68 20.57
C PHE A 454 3.72 -17.97 20.34
N GLN A 455 4.31 -17.24 19.41
CA GLN A 455 5.74 -17.29 19.11
C GLN A 455 6.25 -15.89 18.76
N ASN A 456 7.51 -15.63 19.04
CA ASN A 456 8.28 -14.48 18.56
C ASN A 456 9.63 -14.96 18.01
N LEU A 457 10.45 -14.05 17.48
CA LEU A 457 11.74 -14.42 16.89
C LEU A 457 12.64 -15.20 17.87
N ALA A 458 12.66 -14.84 19.15
CA ALA A 458 13.49 -15.48 20.16
C ALA A 458 12.96 -16.86 20.58
N SER A 459 11.65 -17.05 20.62
CA SER A 459 11.04 -18.33 21.01
C SER A 459 11.06 -19.38 19.90
N LEU A 460 11.28 -18.98 18.64
CA LEU A 460 11.54 -19.87 17.50
C LEU A 460 12.93 -20.53 17.57
N THR A 461 13.17 -21.28 18.64
CA THR A 461 14.36 -22.10 18.84
C THR A 461 14.36 -23.33 17.91
N PRO A 462 15.51 -23.99 17.66
CA PRO A 462 15.55 -25.23 16.88
C PRO A 462 14.59 -26.31 17.37
N ALA A 463 14.43 -26.46 18.69
CA ALA A 463 13.49 -27.41 19.28
C ALA A 463 12.02 -27.03 18.99
N ALA A 464 11.67 -25.74 19.10
CA ALA A 464 10.33 -25.26 18.76
C ALA A 464 10.02 -25.45 17.27
N LEU A 465 10.98 -25.20 16.37
CA LEU A 465 10.83 -25.38 14.93
C LEU A 465 10.63 -26.86 14.56
N GLU A 466 11.38 -27.77 15.17
CA GLU A 466 11.18 -29.22 15.01
C GLU A 466 9.77 -29.63 15.41
N GLN A 467 9.33 -29.20 16.60
CA GLN A 467 8.01 -29.51 17.11
C GLN A 467 6.89 -28.97 16.22
N LEU A 468 6.99 -27.72 15.76
CA LEU A 468 6.03 -27.12 14.83
C LEU A 468 5.94 -27.92 13.53
N ARG A 469 7.08 -28.36 12.97
CA ARG A 469 7.10 -29.14 11.73
C ARG A 469 6.27 -30.41 11.84
N GLN A 470 6.34 -31.08 12.98
CA GLN A 470 5.66 -32.33 13.29
C GLN A 470 4.18 -32.14 13.66
N ASP A 471 3.81 -30.98 14.21
CA ASP A 471 2.43 -30.72 14.64
C ASP A 471 1.56 -30.22 13.47
N ALA A 472 0.62 -31.06 13.03
CA ALA A 472 -0.33 -30.74 11.96
C ALA A 472 -1.49 -29.85 12.42
N THR A 473 -1.69 -29.68 13.73
CA THR A 473 -2.79 -28.91 14.33
C THR A 473 -2.36 -27.50 14.75
N ALA A 474 -1.05 -27.23 14.80
CA ALA A 474 -0.52 -25.97 15.29
C ALA A 474 -0.67 -24.84 14.25
N VAL A 475 -1.19 -23.70 14.72
CA VAL A 475 -1.20 -22.40 14.04
C VAL A 475 -0.43 -21.41 14.89
N LEU A 476 0.53 -20.71 14.30
CA LEU A 476 1.32 -19.74 15.06
C LEU A 476 0.56 -18.40 15.14
N ILE A 477 0.69 -17.74 16.28
CA ILE A 477 0.42 -16.32 16.42
C ILE A 477 1.77 -15.63 16.62
N LEU A 478 2.29 -15.01 15.56
CA LEU A 478 3.57 -14.31 15.61
C LEU A 478 3.38 -12.89 16.13
N HIS A 479 4.10 -12.54 17.19
CA HIS A 479 4.06 -11.22 17.80
C HIS A 479 5.47 -10.67 18.06
N THR A 480 5.53 -9.37 18.36
CA THR A 480 6.77 -8.67 18.73
C THR A 480 6.45 -7.42 19.57
N ASP A 481 7.37 -7.05 20.45
CA ASP A 481 7.38 -5.76 21.15
C ASP A 481 8.45 -4.79 20.61
N ASN A 482 9.15 -5.18 19.54
CA ASN A 482 10.15 -4.36 18.87
C ASN A 482 9.46 -3.21 18.12
N ALA A 483 10.05 -2.01 18.22
CA ALA A 483 9.58 -0.84 17.48
C ALA A 483 9.73 -1.03 15.96
N HIS A 484 10.73 -1.81 15.51
CA HIS A 484 10.91 -2.23 14.11
C HIS A 484 10.19 -3.55 13.83
N ALA A 485 8.89 -3.55 14.11
CA ALA A 485 8.07 -4.75 14.20
C ALA A 485 8.00 -5.55 12.89
N MET A 486 7.78 -4.87 11.76
CA MET A 486 7.62 -5.56 10.48
C MET A 486 8.87 -6.35 10.08
N PRO A 487 10.09 -5.76 10.11
CA PRO A 487 11.30 -6.54 9.82
C PRO A 487 11.57 -7.66 10.81
N GLU A 488 11.25 -7.51 12.10
CA GLU A 488 11.45 -8.60 13.07
C GLU A 488 10.50 -9.79 12.82
N ILE A 489 9.23 -9.50 12.50
CA ILE A 489 8.28 -10.55 12.12
C ILE A 489 8.69 -11.18 10.77
N ARG A 490 9.13 -10.38 9.79
CA ARG A 490 9.67 -10.87 8.51
C ARG A 490 10.85 -11.82 8.76
N ARG A 491 11.76 -11.47 9.68
CA ARG A 491 12.89 -12.30 10.09
C ARG A 491 12.43 -13.63 10.71
N ALA A 492 11.38 -13.63 11.51
CA ALA A 492 10.76 -14.85 12.05
C ALA A 492 10.15 -15.72 10.94
N PHE A 493 9.44 -15.13 9.96
CA PHE A 493 8.97 -15.88 8.78
C PHE A 493 10.12 -16.49 7.97
N PHE A 494 11.23 -15.77 7.81
CA PHE A 494 12.39 -16.30 7.09
C PHE A 494 13.00 -17.52 7.81
N ARG A 495 13.03 -17.50 9.14
CA ARG A 495 13.42 -18.66 9.95
C ARG A 495 12.48 -19.86 9.75
N LEU A 496 11.16 -19.63 9.68
CA LEU A 496 10.17 -20.67 9.39
C LEU A 496 10.37 -21.27 7.98
N LEU A 497 10.55 -20.42 6.96
CA LEU A 497 10.78 -20.82 5.58
C LEU A 497 12.06 -21.67 5.45
N HIS A 498 13.17 -21.20 6.03
CA HIS A 498 14.44 -21.92 6.01
C HIS A 498 14.35 -23.28 6.71
N SER A 499 13.57 -23.36 7.79
CA SER A 499 13.41 -24.57 8.61
C SER A 499 12.32 -25.52 8.11
N GLY A 500 11.71 -25.25 6.95
CA GLY A 500 10.66 -26.06 6.35
C GLY A 500 9.37 -26.14 7.17
N VAL A 501 9.10 -25.14 8.02
CA VAL A 501 7.88 -25.09 8.85
C VAL A 501 6.74 -24.51 8.02
N THR A 502 5.72 -25.34 7.77
CA THR A 502 4.58 -25.00 6.89
C THR A 502 3.30 -24.65 7.66
N ASN A 503 3.36 -24.53 8.99
CA ASN A 503 2.21 -24.14 9.80
C ASN A 503 1.68 -22.74 9.39
N PRO A 504 0.35 -22.54 9.37
CA PRO A 504 -0.25 -21.24 9.17
C PRO A 504 0.20 -20.25 10.25
N VAL A 505 0.24 -18.96 9.90
CA VAL A 505 0.66 -17.90 10.82
C VAL A 505 -0.31 -16.73 10.81
N LEU A 506 -0.82 -16.36 11.98
CA LEU A 506 -1.51 -15.10 12.21
C LEU A 506 -0.48 -14.05 12.64
N ILE A 507 -0.52 -12.88 12.00
CA ILE A 507 0.28 -11.72 12.38
C ILE A 507 -0.44 -11.01 13.52
N ASN A 508 0.18 -10.97 14.70
CA ASN A 508 -0.35 -10.25 15.86
C ASN A 508 0.43 -8.96 16.11
N ARG A 509 -0.27 -7.84 16.08
CA ARG A 509 0.27 -6.54 16.46
C ARG A 509 -0.51 -5.96 17.62
N GLN A 510 0.25 -5.39 18.55
CA GLN A 510 -0.24 -4.69 19.72
C GLN A 510 0.39 -3.30 19.74
N TYR A 511 -0.41 -2.29 20.03
CA TYR A 511 0.01 -0.90 20.06
C TYR A 511 -0.31 -0.29 21.43
N PRO A 512 0.56 0.57 21.98
CA PRO A 512 0.19 1.36 23.15
C PRO A 512 -0.96 2.33 22.78
N ALA A 513 -1.40 3.13 23.74
CA ALA A 513 -2.40 4.17 23.48
C ALA A 513 -1.88 5.19 22.46
N LEU A 514 -2.24 4.99 21.19
CA LEU A 514 -2.01 5.89 20.06
C LEU A 514 -3.32 6.57 19.63
N THR A 515 -3.22 7.61 18.80
CA THR A 515 -4.42 8.15 18.16
C THR A 515 -5.00 7.13 17.16
N PRO A 516 -6.32 7.15 16.86
CA PRO A 516 -6.91 6.24 15.88
C PRO A 516 -6.20 6.28 14.52
N GLU A 517 -5.81 7.47 14.06
CA GLU A 517 -5.07 7.66 12.81
C GLU A 517 -3.67 7.02 12.88
N GLN A 518 -2.93 7.20 13.98
CA GLN A 518 -1.62 6.56 14.15
C GLN A 518 -1.75 5.03 14.17
N THR A 519 -2.71 4.48 14.92
CA THR A 519 -2.98 3.04 14.94
C THR A 519 -3.29 2.52 13.54
N GLN A 520 -4.14 3.22 12.78
CA GLN A 520 -4.48 2.88 11.41
C GLN A 520 -3.23 2.82 10.51
N LEU A 521 -2.42 3.88 10.50
CA LEU A 521 -1.24 3.96 9.64
C LEU A 521 -0.15 2.95 10.04
N TYR A 522 0.07 2.76 11.34
CA TYR A 522 1.13 1.89 11.84
C TYR A 522 0.78 0.41 11.69
N ALA A 523 -0.46 0.02 12.00
CA ALA A 523 -0.95 -1.34 11.75
C ALA A 523 -0.94 -1.69 10.27
N ALA A 524 -1.39 -0.77 9.41
CA ALA A 524 -1.38 -0.97 7.97
C ALA A 524 0.04 -1.12 7.41
N THR A 525 1.00 -0.37 7.94
CA THR A 525 2.41 -0.54 7.56
C THR A 525 2.95 -1.89 8.06
N ASP A 526 2.73 -2.24 9.33
CA ASP A 526 3.35 -3.40 9.96
C ASP A 526 2.84 -4.72 9.39
N VAL A 527 1.52 -4.84 9.33
CA VAL A 527 0.84 -6.05 8.86
C VAL A 527 0.81 -6.07 7.33
N GLY A 528 0.51 -4.93 6.71
CA GLY A 528 0.43 -4.82 5.26
C GLY A 528 1.74 -5.16 4.57
N GLY A 529 2.89 -4.69 5.08
CA GLY A 529 4.19 -4.98 4.47
C GLY A 529 4.53 -6.47 4.44
N LEU A 530 4.19 -7.23 5.49
CA LEU A 530 4.34 -8.68 5.51
C LEU A 530 3.43 -9.37 4.49
N LEU A 531 2.18 -8.90 4.40
CA LEU A 531 1.21 -9.44 3.44
C LEU A 531 1.62 -9.16 1.99
N LEU A 532 2.25 -8.01 1.69
CA LEU A 532 2.81 -7.71 0.37
C LEU A 532 4.00 -8.61 0.00
N ASP A 533 4.72 -9.14 0.99
CA ASP A 533 5.77 -10.15 0.81
C ASP A 533 5.19 -11.58 0.73
N GLY A 534 3.86 -11.72 0.78
CA GLY A 534 3.18 -13.02 0.78
C GLY A 534 3.27 -13.78 2.10
N LEU A 535 3.59 -13.09 3.20
CA LEU A 535 3.75 -13.67 4.53
C LEU A 535 2.52 -13.39 5.39
N GLY A 536 1.87 -14.46 5.86
CA GLY A 536 0.73 -14.40 6.78
C GLY A 536 -0.54 -15.06 6.24
N ASP A 537 -1.26 -15.74 7.13
CA ASP A 537 -2.52 -16.44 6.89
C ASP A 537 -3.67 -15.87 7.75
N GLY A 538 -3.40 -14.81 8.49
CA GLY A 538 -4.41 -14.07 9.23
C GLY A 538 -3.83 -12.90 10.01
N VAL A 539 -4.73 -12.12 10.63
CA VAL A 539 -4.39 -10.87 11.33
C VAL A 539 -5.10 -10.85 12.68
N VAL A 540 -4.37 -10.40 13.69
CA VAL A 540 -4.87 -10.05 15.02
C VAL A 540 -4.34 -8.66 15.36
N LEU A 541 -5.23 -7.71 15.64
CA LEU A 541 -4.88 -6.43 16.24
C LEU A 541 -5.32 -6.47 17.69
N SER A 542 -4.37 -6.65 18.60
CA SER A 542 -4.64 -6.96 20.01
C SER A 542 -4.90 -5.70 20.84
N THR A 543 -5.75 -5.88 21.85
CA THR A 543 -6.12 -4.89 22.85
C THR A 543 -5.22 -4.90 24.10
N GLU A 544 -4.27 -5.83 24.18
CA GLU A 544 -3.45 -6.11 25.37
C GLU A 544 -2.74 -4.89 25.95
N LEU A 545 -2.17 -4.03 25.09
CA LEU A 545 -1.40 -2.84 25.52
C LEU A 545 -2.27 -1.59 25.73
N LEU A 546 -3.58 -1.68 25.50
CA LEU A 546 -4.47 -0.55 25.66
C LEU A 546 -4.88 -0.37 27.14
N PRO A 547 -4.96 0.88 27.63
CA PRO A 547 -5.40 1.15 28.99
C PRO A 547 -6.84 0.69 29.19
N GLU A 548 -7.21 0.37 30.43
CA GLU A 548 -8.58 0.03 30.82
C GLU A 548 -9.59 1.10 30.39
N ARG A 549 -10.77 0.64 29.98
CA ARG A 549 -11.82 1.47 29.36
C ARG A 549 -13.21 1.04 29.82
N SER A 550 -14.20 1.89 29.61
CA SER A 550 -15.59 1.48 29.72
C SER A 550 -15.95 0.45 28.63
N LYS A 551 -17.00 -0.36 28.88
CA LYS A 551 -17.53 -1.33 27.91
C LYS A 551 -17.82 -0.68 26.54
N ALA A 552 -18.42 0.51 26.53
CA ALA A 552 -18.76 1.22 25.30
C ALA A 552 -17.52 1.61 24.48
N GLU A 553 -16.47 2.10 25.15
CA GLU A 553 -15.20 2.44 24.50
C GLU A 553 -14.48 1.19 23.98
N TRP A 554 -14.57 0.06 24.70
CA TRP A 554 -14.06 -1.21 24.21
C TRP A 554 -14.76 -1.66 22.93
N LEU A 555 -16.09 -1.62 22.90
CA LEU A 555 -16.86 -1.98 21.70
C LEU A 555 -16.47 -1.13 20.48
N GLN A 556 -16.31 0.19 20.67
CA GLN A 556 -15.84 1.07 19.60
C GLN A 556 -14.41 0.74 19.15
N THR A 557 -13.53 0.45 20.10
CA THR A 557 -12.13 0.10 19.81
C THR A 557 -12.04 -1.21 19.03
N ILE A 558 -12.77 -2.24 19.47
CA ILE A 558 -12.80 -3.56 18.85
C ILE A 558 -13.38 -3.45 17.43
N ASP A 559 -14.46 -2.70 17.24
CA ASP A 559 -15.03 -2.43 15.92
C ASP A 559 -14.01 -1.77 14.99
N GLN A 560 -13.31 -0.73 15.45
CA GLN A 560 -12.27 -0.06 14.68
C GLN A 560 -11.12 -1.01 14.31
N LEU A 561 -10.63 -1.82 15.25
CA LEU A 561 -9.54 -2.77 15.01
C LEU A 561 -9.96 -3.91 14.06
N ASN A 562 -11.21 -4.37 14.16
CA ASN A 562 -11.77 -5.37 13.28
C ASN A 562 -11.89 -4.83 11.85
N GLN A 563 -12.49 -3.65 11.67
CA GLN A 563 -12.59 -2.99 10.36
C GLN A 563 -11.20 -2.71 9.75
N LEU A 564 -10.26 -2.25 10.56
CA LEU A 564 -8.87 -2.02 10.15
C LEU A 564 -8.20 -3.31 9.67
N SER A 565 -8.39 -4.43 10.36
CA SER A 565 -7.83 -5.74 9.97
C SER A 565 -8.29 -6.14 8.55
N PHE A 566 -9.58 -6.01 8.26
CA PHE A 566 -10.12 -6.24 6.92
C PHE A 566 -9.62 -5.24 5.89
N GLY A 567 -9.55 -3.95 6.26
CA GLY A 567 -9.02 -2.90 5.39
C GLY A 567 -7.57 -3.17 4.97
N ILE A 568 -6.73 -3.66 5.88
CA ILE A 568 -5.34 -4.02 5.60
C ILE A 568 -5.27 -5.20 4.63
N LEU A 569 -6.06 -6.27 4.87
CA LEU A 569 -6.11 -7.43 3.97
C LEU A 569 -6.57 -7.03 2.56
N GLN A 570 -7.54 -6.12 2.45
CA GLN A 570 -8.02 -5.60 1.17
C GLN A 570 -6.96 -4.73 0.48
N ALA A 571 -6.32 -3.83 1.22
CA ALA A 571 -5.26 -2.97 0.70
C ALA A 571 -4.01 -3.75 0.25
N ALA A 572 -3.70 -4.88 0.88
CA ALA A 572 -2.64 -5.80 0.49
C ALA A 572 -3.07 -6.82 -0.59
N ARG A 573 -4.35 -6.81 -0.98
CA ARG A 573 -4.98 -7.70 -1.96
C ARG A 573 -4.94 -9.19 -1.63
N THR A 574 -4.95 -9.51 -0.34
CA THR A 574 -4.94 -10.90 0.13
C THR A 574 -6.35 -11.41 0.48
N ARG A 575 -7.29 -10.51 0.79
CA ARG A 575 -8.73 -10.82 0.93
C ARG A 575 -9.58 -9.60 0.59
N MET A 576 -10.57 -9.77 -0.30
CA MET A 576 -11.55 -8.74 -0.62
C MET A 576 -12.79 -8.93 0.27
N SER A 577 -13.16 -7.92 1.05
CA SER A 577 -14.35 -7.97 1.92
C SER A 577 -15.48 -7.08 1.42
N LYS A 578 -15.18 -6.00 0.70
CA LYS A 578 -16.15 -5.07 0.11
C LYS A 578 -15.72 -4.66 -1.30
N THR A 579 -16.48 -3.78 -1.94
CA THR A 579 -16.08 -3.17 -3.22
C THR A 579 -14.78 -2.37 -3.05
N GLU A 580 -13.85 -2.50 -4.00
CA GLU A 580 -12.66 -1.66 -4.09
C GLU A 580 -12.92 -0.46 -4.98
N TYR A 581 -12.65 0.75 -4.48
CA TYR A 581 -12.75 1.98 -5.25
C TYR A 581 -11.37 2.47 -5.66
N ILE A 582 -11.17 2.67 -6.96
CA ILE A 582 -9.93 3.20 -7.54
C ILE A 582 -10.26 4.60 -8.05
N SER A 583 -10.09 5.61 -7.19
CA SER A 583 -10.48 7.00 -7.49
C SER A 583 -9.27 7.92 -7.56
N CYS A 584 -9.22 8.80 -8.57
CA CYS A 584 -8.15 9.79 -8.64
C CYS A 584 -8.25 10.84 -7.52
N PRO A 585 -7.15 11.42 -7.02
CA PRO A 585 -7.18 12.44 -5.96
C PRO A 585 -7.80 13.78 -6.41
N SER A 586 -8.35 13.86 -7.63
CA SER A 586 -8.67 15.08 -8.36
C SER A 586 -7.43 15.89 -8.76
N CYS A 587 -7.60 16.80 -9.73
CA CYS A 587 -6.62 17.81 -10.13
C CYS A 587 -7.34 18.91 -10.91
N GLY A 588 -6.61 19.96 -11.34
CA GLY A 588 -7.17 21.03 -12.19
C GLY A 588 -7.71 20.59 -13.56
N ARG A 589 -7.73 19.28 -13.88
CA ARG A 589 -8.37 18.71 -15.09
C ARG A 589 -9.70 18.04 -14.83
N THR A 590 -10.10 17.88 -13.57
CA THR A 590 -11.31 17.17 -13.17
C THR A 590 -12.55 17.87 -13.74
N LEU A 591 -13.49 17.09 -14.29
CA LEU A 591 -14.63 17.60 -15.07
C LEU A 591 -15.98 17.60 -14.34
N PHE A 592 -16.05 17.02 -13.15
CA PHE A 592 -17.23 16.88 -12.30
C PHE A 592 -16.80 16.85 -10.81
N ASP A 593 -17.75 16.92 -9.87
CA ASP A 593 -17.40 16.77 -8.46
C ASP A 593 -17.07 15.31 -8.13
N LEU A 594 -15.77 15.01 -8.09
CA LEU A 594 -15.28 13.67 -7.89
C LEU A 594 -15.56 13.13 -6.48
N GLN A 595 -15.57 14.00 -5.47
CA GLN A 595 -15.81 13.60 -4.08
C GLN A 595 -17.26 13.21 -3.90
N GLU A 596 -18.19 14.08 -4.31
CA GLU A 596 -19.63 13.81 -4.25
C GLU A 596 -20.01 12.58 -5.07
N THR A 597 -19.45 12.44 -6.28
CA THR A 597 -19.72 11.29 -7.14
C THR A 597 -19.18 9.99 -6.55
N THR A 598 -17.97 10.00 -5.97
CA THR A 598 -17.39 8.83 -5.32
C THR A 598 -18.23 8.40 -4.13
N ALA A 599 -18.65 9.34 -3.29
CA ALA A 599 -19.54 9.07 -2.17
C ALA A 599 -20.90 8.49 -2.64
N MET A 600 -21.46 9.01 -3.74
CA MET A 600 -22.72 8.55 -4.31
C MET A 600 -22.63 7.12 -4.83
N ILE A 601 -21.60 6.80 -5.63
CA ILE A 601 -21.35 5.45 -6.13
C ILE A 601 -21.17 4.50 -4.94
N ARG A 602 -20.28 4.86 -4.01
CA ARG A 602 -19.97 4.04 -2.83
C ARG A 602 -21.20 3.69 -2.01
N LYS A 603 -22.07 4.66 -1.73
CA LYS A 603 -23.31 4.45 -0.97
C LYS A 603 -24.21 3.38 -1.58
N ARG A 604 -24.16 3.21 -2.91
CA ARG A 604 -24.98 2.28 -3.68
C ARG A 604 -24.29 0.95 -3.96
N THR A 605 -22.97 0.89 -3.92
CA THR A 605 -22.21 -0.29 -4.35
C THR A 605 -21.36 -0.95 -3.26
N ASP A 606 -21.21 -0.37 -2.07
CA ASP A 606 -20.27 -0.84 -1.03
C ASP A 606 -20.39 -2.32 -0.62
N HIS A 607 -21.59 -2.89 -0.67
CA HIS A 607 -21.90 -4.27 -0.34
C HIS A 607 -21.49 -5.29 -1.41
N LEU A 608 -21.02 -4.86 -2.59
CA LEU A 608 -20.64 -5.78 -3.68
C LEU A 608 -19.23 -6.33 -3.45
N LYS A 609 -19.13 -7.60 -3.03
CA LYS A 609 -17.85 -8.26 -2.78
C LYS A 609 -17.08 -8.56 -4.06
N GLY A 610 -15.80 -8.22 -4.06
CA GLY A 610 -14.88 -8.56 -5.15
C GLY A 610 -15.11 -7.79 -6.44
N VAL A 611 -15.87 -6.69 -6.39
CA VAL A 611 -16.03 -5.75 -7.51
C VAL A 611 -15.07 -4.59 -7.32
N LYS A 612 -14.38 -4.18 -8.38
CA LYS A 612 -13.50 -3.01 -8.43
C LYS A 612 -14.10 -1.95 -9.34
N ILE A 613 -14.26 -0.73 -8.82
CA ILE A 613 -14.83 0.40 -9.57
C ILE A 613 -13.81 1.53 -9.66
N GLY A 614 -13.43 1.89 -10.89
CA GLY A 614 -12.58 3.04 -11.21
C GLY A 614 -13.41 4.31 -11.37
N ILE A 615 -13.05 5.39 -10.68
CA ILE A 615 -13.76 6.69 -10.73
C ILE A 615 -12.75 7.78 -11.07
N MET A 616 -12.84 8.31 -12.29
CA MET A 616 -11.78 9.12 -12.87
C MET A 616 -12.31 10.48 -13.31
N GLY A 617 -11.72 11.55 -12.76
CA GLY A 617 -12.12 12.93 -13.03
C GLY A 617 -11.92 13.39 -14.48
N CYS A 618 -11.04 12.73 -15.25
CA CYS A 618 -10.77 13.08 -16.64
C CYS A 618 -10.33 11.88 -17.49
N ILE A 619 -10.52 12.00 -18.81
CA ILE A 619 -10.15 10.98 -19.81
C ILE A 619 -8.63 10.82 -20.02
N VAL A 620 -7.84 11.75 -19.50
CA VAL A 620 -6.42 11.89 -19.85
C VAL A 620 -5.58 10.73 -19.30
N ASN A 621 -5.63 10.52 -17.98
CA ASN A 621 -4.98 9.37 -17.34
C ASN A 621 -6.01 8.33 -16.87
N GLY A 622 -7.29 8.71 -16.76
CA GLY A 622 -8.35 7.90 -16.18
C GLY A 622 -8.42 6.46 -16.71
N PRO A 623 -8.52 6.23 -18.04
CA PRO A 623 -8.60 4.88 -18.59
C PRO A 623 -7.41 3.99 -18.23
N GLY A 624 -6.22 4.59 -18.12
CA GLY A 624 -5.03 3.88 -17.69
C GLY A 624 -5.04 3.60 -16.20
N GLU A 625 -5.30 4.61 -15.38
CA GLU A 625 -5.30 4.51 -13.92
C GLU A 625 -6.34 3.50 -13.39
N MET A 626 -7.43 3.29 -14.13
CA MET A 626 -8.45 2.28 -13.84
C MET A 626 -8.29 0.97 -14.61
N ALA A 627 -7.16 0.71 -15.25
CA ALA A 627 -6.95 -0.48 -16.09
C ALA A 627 -7.20 -1.83 -15.39
N ASP A 628 -7.11 -1.83 -14.05
CA ASP A 628 -7.33 -2.98 -13.16
C ASP A 628 -8.71 -2.93 -12.45
N ALA A 629 -9.59 -2.01 -12.84
CA ALA A 629 -10.99 -1.99 -12.40
C ALA A 629 -11.86 -2.90 -13.27
N ASP A 630 -12.90 -3.49 -12.68
CA ASP A 630 -13.91 -4.25 -13.41
C ASP A 630 -14.85 -3.30 -14.17
N TYR A 631 -15.14 -2.15 -13.56
CA TYR A 631 -15.99 -1.11 -14.11
C TYR A 631 -15.35 0.27 -13.98
N GLY A 632 -15.59 1.14 -14.96
CA GLY A 632 -15.04 2.50 -14.97
C GLY A 632 -16.08 3.58 -15.16
N TYR A 633 -15.95 4.68 -14.40
CA TYR A 633 -16.71 5.91 -14.48
C TYR A 633 -15.74 7.06 -14.79
N VAL A 634 -15.72 7.55 -16.03
CA VAL A 634 -14.69 8.50 -16.49
C VAL A 634 -15.30 9.77 -17.06
N GLY A 635 -14.87 10.93 -16.56
CA GLY A 635 -15.22 12.23 -17.13
C GLY A 635 -14.62 12.41 -18.53
N VAL A 636 -15.47 12.57 -19.55
CA VAL A 636 -15.05 12.82 -20.95
C VAL A 636 -15.36 14.24 -21.43
N GLY A 637 -16.21 14.96 -20.70
CA GLY A 637 -16.55 16.36 -20.93
C GLY A 637 -17.41 16.88 -19.78
N LYS A 638 -17.63 18.19 -19.72
CA LYS A 638 -18.51 18.80 -18.71
C LYS A 638 -19.90 18.16 -18.77
N GLY A 639 -20.38 17.60 -17.65
CA GLY A 639 -21.67 16.91 -17.53
C GLY A 639 -21.77 15.59 -18.31
N LYS A 640 -20.65 15.02 -18.78
CA LYS A 640 -20.62 13.84 -19.65
C LYS A 640 -19.63 12.79 -19.16
N ILE A 641 -20.13 11.58 -19.00
CA ILE A 641 -19.40 10.42 -18.47
C ILE A 641 -19.28 9.33 -19.54
N ALA A 642 -18.17 8.63 -19.55
CA ALA A 642 -18.04 7.36 -20.25
C ALA A 642 -17.98 6.22 -19.23
N LEU A 643 -18.75 5.16 -19.50
CA LEU A 643 -18.80 3.95 -18.69
C LEU A 643 -18.03 2.83 -19.37
N TYR A 644 -17.25 2.11 -18.57
CA TYR A 644 -16.34 1.07 -19.04
C TYR A 644 -16.63 -0.27 -18.37
N ARG A 645 -16.36 -1.34 -19.10
CA ARG A 645 -16.22 -2.71 -18.60
C ARG A 645 -14.77 -3.13 -18.84
N GLY A 646 -14.01 -3.31 -17.77
CA GLY A 646 -12.55 -3.33 -17.84
C GLY A 646 -12.02 -2.08 -18.54
N GLN A 647 -11.27 -2.28 -19.62
CA GLN A 647 -10.74 -1.20 -20.46
C GLN A 647 -11.63 -0.84 -21.66
N GLU A 648 -12.73 -1.57 -21.88
CA GLU A 648 -13.62 -1.35 -23.01
C GLU A 648 -14.66 -0.28 -22.69
N VAL A 649 -14.82 0.70 -23.59
CA VAL A 649 -15.84 1.74 -23.45
C VAL A 649 -17.19 1.20 -23.90
N ILE A 650 -18.14 1.02 -22.96
CA ILE A 650 -19.46 0.48 -23.26
C ILE A 650 -20.48 1.59 -23.59
N LYS A 651 -20.51 2.65 -22.78
CA LYS A 651 -21.40 3.80 -23.01
C LYS A 651 -20.58 5.08 -23.07
N LYS A 652 -20.75 5.87 -24.13
CA LYS A 652 -20.05 7.15 -24.34
C LYS A 652 -20.98 8.32 -24.10
N SER A 653 -20.49 9.35 -23.40
CA SER A 653 -21.21 10.62 -23.19
C SER A 653 -22.58 10.46 -22.50
N VAL A 654 -22.66 9.58 -21.52
CA VAL A 654 -23.82 9.46 -20.62
C VAL A 654 -23.94 10.76 -19.81
N PRO A 655 -25.14 11.38 -19.73
CA PRO A 655 -25.35 12.52 -18.84
C PRO A 655 -25.03 12.15 -17.39
N GLU A 656 -24.24 12.99 -16.71
CA GLU A 656 -23.75 12.75 -15.34
C GLU A 656 -24.87 12.35 -14.37
N GLU A 657 -26.02 13.02 -14.44
CA GLU A 657 -27.21 12.77 -13.61
C GLU A 657 -27.74 11.32 -13.68
N ARG A 658 -27.51 10.62 -14.79
CA ARG A 658 -27.96 9.23 -15.00
C ARG A 658 -26.82 8.22 -14.97
N ALA A 659 -25.57 8.68 -14.93
CA ALA A 659 -24.41 7.83 -15.15
C ALA A 659 -24.23 6.78 -14.04
N VAL A 660 -24.61 7.08 -12.79
CA VAL A 660 -24.55 6.12 -11.68
C VAL A 660 -25.60 5.01 -11.84
N ASP A 661 -26.81 5.34 -12.31
CA ASP A 661 -27.83 4.32 -12.59
C ASP A 661 -27.40 3.41 -13.73
N GLU A 662 -26.89 3.99 -14.80
CA GLU A 662 -26.40 3.26 -15.98
C GLU A 662 -25.20 2.36 -15.66
N LEU A 663 -24.36 2.75 -14.68
CA LEU A 663 -23.27 1.92 -14.15
C LEU A 663 -23.81 0.70 -13.40
N ILE A 664 -24.86 0.88 -12.61
CA ILE A 664 -25.50 -0.21 -11.86
C ILE A 664 -26.22 -1.18 -12.80
N GLU A 665 -26.90 -0.67 -13.83
CA GLU A 665 -27.49 -1.52 -14.86
C GLU A 665 -26.41 -2.36 -15.57
N LEU A 666 -25.25 -1.78 -15.85
CA LEU A 666 -24.12 -2.54 -16.42
C LEU A 666 -23.67 -3.69 -15.51
N MET A 667 -23.63 -3.46 -14.19
CA MET A 667 -23.31 -4.52 -13.21
C MET A 667 -24.42 -5.58 -13.09
N ARG A 668 -25.69 -5.20 -13.26
CA ARG A 668 -26.84 -6.12 -13.30
C ARG A 668 -26.80 -7.00 -14.54
N GLU A 669 -26.54 -6.42 -15.70
CA GLU A 669 -26.37 -7.15 -16.97
C GLU A 669 -25.28 -8.24 -16.86
N ASP A 670 -24.20 -7.95 -16.12
CA ASP A 670 -23.08 -8.87 -15.93
C ASP A 670 -23.29 -9.88 -14.77
N GLY A 671 -24.44 -9.85 -14.09
CA GLY A 671 -24.71 -10.70 -12.93
C GLY A 671 -23.81 -10.42 -11.72
N LYS A 672 -23.18 -9.24 -11.65
CA LYS A 672 -22.33 -8.79 -10.54
C LYS A 672 -23.09 -8.02 -9.47
N TRP A 673 -24.32 -7.60 -9.76
CA TRP A 673 -25.17 -6.91 -8.81
C TRP A 673 -25.86 -7.88 -7.86
N VAL A 674 -25.76 -7.60 -6.57
CA VAL A 674 -26.57 -8.22 -5.51
C VAL A 674 -27.37 -7.10 -4.87
N GLU A 675 -28.66 -7.33 -4.61
CA GLU A 675 -29.47 -6.32 -3.91
C GLU A 675 -28.99 -6.17 -2.48
N LYS A 676 -28.90 -4.91 -2.02
CA LYS A 676 -28.47 -4.62 -0.65
C LYS A 676 -29.50 -5.18 0.31
N GLU A 677 -29.10 -6.08 1.21
CA GLU A 677 -29.97 -6.53 2.27
C GLU A 677 -30.33 -5.32 3.15
N VAL A 678 -31.59 -4.87 3.08
CA VAL A 678 -32.09 -3.81 3.93
C VAL A 678 -32.30 -4.42 5.31
N MET A 679 -31.32 -4.24 6.18
CA MET A 679 -31.49 -4.59 7.58
C MET A 679 -32.50 -3.60 8.19
N GLU A 680 -33.67 -4.09 8.60
CA GLU A 680 -34.56 -3.29 9.42
C GLU A 680 -33.80 -2.81 10.66
N PRO A 681 -33.93 -1.54 11.07
CA PRO A 681 -33.33 -1.09 12.32
C PRO A 681 -33.89 -1.97 13.44
N VAL A 682 -32.98 -2.60 14.19
CA VAL A 682 -33.36 -3.35 15.38
C VAL A 682 -34.10 -2.39 16.31
N VAL A 683 -35.39 -2.62 16.50
CA VAL A 683 -36.17 -1.97 17.54
C VAL A 683 -35.70 -2.58 18.86
N GLY A 684 -34.99 -1.78 19.66
CA GLY A 684 -34.49 -2.16 20.98
C GLY A 684 -33.56 -1.10 21.54
#